data_AF-A0A242P9X5-F1
#
_entry.id   AF-A0A242P9X5-F1
#
_cell.length_a   1.000
_cell.length_b   1.000
_cell.length_c   1.000
_cell.angle_alpha   90.00
_cell.angle_beta   90.00
_cell.angle_gamma   90.00
#
_symmetry.space_group_name_H-M   'P 1'
#
loop_
_entity.id
_entity.type
_entity.pdbx_description
1 polymer ?
#
loop_
_entity_poly.entity_id
_entity_poly.type
_entity_poly.pdbx_seq_one_letter_code
_entity_poly.pdbx_strand_id
1 'polypeptide(L)'
;NEVNQSQAGSLVGTSGGNVIISANKQVTISGSDIIAGRAEGDDKRATGHIDISGEDISIIPGHDIVDRKQTFKSKSSGVGISFSNPITDSVQNMRDIFKSSGGKVEKAKQFTGELAALAMDIGNPVSSPISYHKSSTKSQSSLHGEYSSGSTLTAAGNIQLHATNSQERDAQGQLTHGDVVIKGSDLTAGEAIIIDANRHVAIETSADTQSEHSKTTSKNWSATTAAPTAGSSVRFINGSPNHGTGILPYGSESSGNRSNSDVVGQNASTLTANNIAINSREGNIDIKGSLLNSQYDINLHAAKGHVDISASTNQSHSENKGYHKVIGELGGDGYSGTVGYQHSRYKELEDKATQSNIRSGLNSTKGNVNVVAGDDVKLAGVDISAGKSVNLTGKNVIMETSEDSLHQKTQSSNKQYGVTVSTSGYAVTAAQSIEKAAKAIENKEDKRLAAIYMAQAGVNAAQANLTAADSSAEINQPTVNAENNANANDGGSASLIKVNVSVTADNSKQKTEYHNNAQTGTVIHAGQNVNINAEENIEGKGVDITGQNINLNAGNDIKFDAAHSTEKLKSTDSGSHYGAGVGFGLVGGQNGFSIELAASKSKGKENGTSDINHNSTITASNTLNIQSGRDVILTGAELSGEQVIADIGRNLTISSEQDKEKYDAKHTSVGASASICVPPFCYGASSASANFAQDKMKSDYESVNEQSGIFAGSGGYDITVGEHTQLNGAVIASKADPSKNRLDTGTIGFTDIENKAEYDVSSISGSVGVSKGLGSGGFSPTSGQPTIYDHNDEASNITHAAISDGELIIRDQDKQTQDINELSHDTENAHSKLKPIFN
;
A
#
# COMPACT_ATOMS: atom_id res chain seq x y z
N ASN A 1 -27.89 16.03 17.37
CA ASN A 1 -29.07 16.17 16.50
C ASN A 1 -28.80 15.39 15.24
N GLU A 2 -29.75 14.56 14.87
CA GLU A 2 -29.75 13.74 13.66
C GLU A 2 -30.98 14.18 12.87
N VAL A 3 -30.78 14.52 11.59
CA VAL A 3 -31.87 14.81 10.65
C VAL A 3 -31.73 13.80 9.54
N ASN A 4 -32.75 12.96 9.39
CA ASN A 4 -32.82 11.96 8.33
C ASN A 4 -33.92 12.42 7.37
N GLN A 5 -33.57 12.61 6.10
CA GLN A 5 -34.50 12.84 5.01
C GLN A 5 -34.41 11.64 4.09
N SER A 6 -35.50 10.88 3.97
CA SER A 6 -35.54 9.70 3.11
C SER A 6 -36.57 9.90 2.01
N GLN A 7 -36.21 9.54 0.78
CA GLN A 7 -37.17 9.47 -0.32
C GLN A 7 -37.93 8.15 -0.20
N ALA A 8 -39.22 8.24 0.13
CA ALA A 8 -40.06 7.05 0.26
C ALA A 8 -40.25 6.36 -1.11
N GLY A 9 -39.79 5.13 -1.22
CA GLY A 9 -40.01 4.28 -2.38
C GLY A 9 -41.48 3.90 -2.57
N SER A 10 -41.90 3.74 -3.81
CA SER A 10 -43.22 3.20 -4.16
C SER A 10 -43.11 1.73 -4.51
N LEU A 11 -44.13 0.93 -4.15
CA LEU A 11 -44.27 -0.45 -4.60
C LEU A 11 -45.43 -0.54 -5.60
N VAL A 12 -45.13 -0.98 -6.82
CA VAL A 12 -46.12 -1.20 -7.89
C VAL A 12 -46.02 -2.65 -8.34
N GLY A 13 -47.10 -3.43 -8.25
CA GLY A 13 -47.01 -4.80 -8.71
C GLY A 13 -48.30 -5.60 -8.75
N THR A 14 -48.18 -6.82 -9.26
CA THR A 14 -49.25 -7.79 -9.39
C THR A 14 -48.71 -9.18 -9.07
N SER A 15 -49.51 -10.03 -8.45
CA SER A 15 -49.14 -11.41 -8.10
C SER A 15 -49.38 -12.41 -9.24
N GLY A 16 -50.12 -12.04 -10.28
CA GLY A 16 -50.51 -12.93 -11.36
C GLY A 16 -50.96 -12.19 -12.62
N GLY A 17 -50.16 -11.23 -13.09
CA GLY A 17 -50.47 -10.38 -14.22
C GLY A 17 -49.26 -9.64 -14.75
N ASN A 18 -49.47 -8.67 -15.64
CA ASN A 18 -48.41 -7.82 -16.18
C ASN A 18 -48.46 -6.43 -15.53
N VAL A 19 -47.30 -5.79 -15.40
CA VAL A 19 -47.20 -4.37 -15.06
C VAL A 19 -46.86 -3.61 -16.33
N ILE A 20 -47.71 -2.66 -16.72
CA ILE A 20 -47.49 -1.84 -17.91
C ILE A 20 -47.42 -0.38 -17.47
N ILE A 21 -46.28 0.27 -17.74
CA ILE A 21 -46.06 1.69 -17.47
C ILE A 21 -45.79 2.38 -18.80
N SER A 22 -46.58 3.39 -19.13
CA SER A 22 -46.44 4.11 -20.38
C SER A 22 -46.59 5.60 -20.16
N ALA A 23 -45.69 6.38 -20.77
CA ALA A 23 -45.77 7.82 -20.82
C ALA A 23 -45.48 8.32 -22.25
N ASN A 24 -46.08 9.45 -22.62
CA ASN A 24 -45.80 10.07 -23.92
C ASN A 24 -44.41 10.72 -24.00
N LYS A 25 -43.76 10.99 -22.87
CA LYS A 25 -42.45 11.67 -22.80
C LYS A 25 -41.47 10.85 -21.97
N GLN A 26 -41.39 11.11 -20.68
CA GLN A 26 -40.44 10.45 -19.79
C GLN A 26 -41.14 9.51 -18.81
N VAL A 27 -40.58 8.31 -18.64
CA VAL A 27 -40.85 7.44 -17.49
C VAL A 27 -39.66 7.48 -16.54
N THR A 28 -39.88 7.91 -15.30
CA THR A 28 -38.85 7.90 -14.25
C THR A 28 -39.31 7.02 -13.09
N ILE A 29 -38.51 6.01 -12.77
CA ILE A 29 -38.66 5.14 -11.60
C ILE A 29 -37.48 5.46 -10.69
N SER A 30 -37.76 5.98 -9.49
CA SER A 30 -36.73 6.42 -8.53
C SER A 30 -36.96 5.75 -7.18
N GLY A 31 -35.96 5.01 -6.71
CA GLY A 31 -35.97 4.29 -5.44
C GLY A 31 -37.22 3.44 -5.21
N SER A 32 -37.79 2.86 -6.27
CA SER A 32 -39.10 2.21 -6.25
C SER A 32 -39.02 0.76 -6.73
N ASP A 33 -39.92 -0.06 -6.21
CA ASP A 33 -40.01 -1.49 -6.50
C ASP A 33 -41.16 -1.78 -7.46
N ILE A 34 -40.87 -2.51 -8.54
CA ILE A 34 -41.85 -2.96 -9.51
C ILE A 34 -41.82 -4.48 -9.60
N ILE A 35 -42.97 -5.12 -9.36
CA ILE A 35 -43.05 -6.59 -9.27
C ILE A 35 -44.16 -7.13 -10.16
N ALA A 36 -43.83 -8.05 -11.08
CA ALA A 36 -44.79 -8.78 -11.89
C ALA A 36 -44.67 -10.29 -11.66
N GLY A 37 -45.59 -10.82 -10.85
CA GLY A 37 -45.74 -12.26 -10.59
C GLY A 37 -46.49 -12.99 -11.70
N ARG A 38 -46.13 -14.25 -11.93
CA ARG A 38 -46.80 -15.13 -12.89
C ARG A 38 -48.04 -15.75 -12.26
N ALA A 39 -49.14 -15.78 -13.01
CA ALA A 39 -50.38 -16.40 -12.58
C ALA A 39 -50.21 -17.92 -12.41
N GLU A 40 -50.87 -18.48 -11.41
CA GLU A 40 -50.90 -19.92 -11.17
C GLU A 40 -51.56 -20.65 -12.36
N GLY A 41 -50.86 -21.64 -12.94
CA GLY A 41 -51.31 -22.36 -14.14
C GLY A 41 -51.04 -21.66 -15.48
N ASP A 42 -50.28 -20.55 -15.49
CA ASP A 42 -49.86 -19.89 -16.73
C ASP A 42 -48.66 -20.58 -17.40
N ASP A 43 -48.95 -21.73 -18.01
CA ASP A 43 -47.99 -22.49 -18.82
C ASP A 43 -47.68 -21.82 -20.17
N LYS A 44 -48.51 -20.84 -20.57
CA LYS A 44 -48.39 -20.13 -21.85
C LYS A 44 -47.48 -18.91 -21.78
N ARG A 45 -47.01 -18.54 -20.58
CA ARG A 45 -46.15 -17.37 -20.36
C ARG A 45 -46.82 -16.07 -20.82
N ALA A 46 -48.10 -15.90 -20.49
CA ALA A 46 -48.87 -14.70 -20.83
C ALA A 46 -48.80 -13.60 -19.75
N THR A 47 -48.37 -13.96 -18.55
CA THR A 47 -48.35 -13.10 -17.35
C THR A 47 -46.96 -13.07 -16.70
N GLY A 48 -46.73 -12.05 -15.85
CA GLY A 48 -45.47 -11.85 -15.15
C GLY A 48 -44.47 -10.95 -15.89
N HIS A 49 -44.92 -10.19 -16.89
CA HIS A 49 -44.09 -9.24 -17.64
C HIS A 49 -44.16 -7.83 -17.04
N ILE A 50 -43.04 -7.09 -17.16
CA ILE A 50 -42.97 -5.65 -16.91
C ILE A 50 -42.67 -4.98 -18.25
N ASP A 51 -43.57 -4.13 -18.73
CA ASP A 51 -43.41 -3.38 -19.97
C ASP A 51 -43.41 -1.88 -19.68
N ILE A 52 -42.31 -1.20 -19.99
CA ILE A 52 -42.13 0.24 -19.79
C ILE A 52 -41.92 0.90 -21.16
N SER A 53 -42.72 1.92 -21.47
CA SER A 53 -42.62 2.65 -22.74
C SER A 53 -42.63 4.17 -22.55
N GLY A 54 -41.74 4.86 -23.26
CA GLY A 54 -41.56 6.31 -23.22
C GLY A 54 -40.77 6.82 -24.41
N GLU A 55 -40.61 8.14 -24.52
CA GLU A 55 -39.54 8.73 -25.31
C GLU A 55 -38.20 8.52 -24.61
N ASP A 56 -38.16 8.74 -23.29
CA ASP A 56 -37.01 8.48 -22.42
C ASP A 56 -37.43 7.65 -21.20
N ILE A 57 -36.56 6.74 -20.77
CA ILE A 57 -36.77 5.88 -19.60
C ILE A 57 -35.60 6.06 -18.64
N SER A 58 -35.89 6.30 -17.37
CA SER A 58 -34.88 6.45 -16.31
C SER A 58 -35.26 5.60 -15.10
N ILE A 59 -34.42 4.63 -14.78
CA ILE A 59 -34.50 3.79 -13.58
C ILE A 59 -33.31 4.17 -12.70
N ILE A 60 -33.57 4.94 -11.65
CA ILE A 60 -32.55 5.60 -10.84
C ILE A 60 -32.76 5.29 -9.36
N PRO A 61 -31.75 5.47 -8.49
CA PRO A 61 -31.95 5.31 -7.07
C PRO A 61 -32.82 6.44 -6.50
N GLY A 62 -33.37 6.22 -5.31
CA GLY A 62 -33.79 7.28 -4.40
C GLY A 62 -32.64 7.65 -3.47
N HIS A 63 -32.73 8.82 -2.83
CA HIS A 63 -31.66 9.35 -1.97
C HIS A 63 -32.12 9.51 -0.53
N ASP A 64 -31.28 9.02 0.39
CA ASP A 64 -31.42 9.19 1.83
C ASP A 64 -30.27 10.06 2.34
N ILE A 65 -30.61 11.19 2.95
CA ILE A 65 -29.65 12.14 3.52
C ILE A 65 -29.66 12.01 5.04
N VAL A 66 -28.47 11.80 5.62
CA VAL A 66 -28.23 11.72 7.06
C VAL A 66 -27.29 12.84 7.48
N ASP A 67 -27.82 13.78 8.26
CA ASP A 67 -27.05 14.85 8.87
C ASP A 67 -26.94 14.64 10.39
N ARG A 68 -25.72 14.36 10.88
CA ARG A 68 -25.48 14.14 12.31
C ARG A 68 -24.47 15.12 12.85
N LYS A 69 -24.88 15.93 13.84
CA LYS A 69 -23.97 16.81 14.60
C LYS A 69 -23.93 16.39 16.06
N GLN A 70 -22.72 16.09 16.52
CA GLN A 70 -22.42 15.72 17.91
C GLN A 70 -21.46 16.74 18.52
N THR A 71 -21.73 17.15 19.75
CA THR A 71 -20.82 17.98 20.53
C THR A 71 -20.72 17.41 21.92
N PHE A 72 -19.56 16.86 22.25
CA PHE A 72 -19.23 16.40 23.59
C PHE A 72 -18.41 17.47 24.30
N LYS A 73 -18.85 17.86 25.50
CA LYS A 73 -18.12 18.77 26.38
C LYS A 73 -18.02 18.11 27.74
N SER A 74 -16.80 17.74 28.14
CA SER A 74 -16.52 17.34 29.52
C SER A 74 -15.69 18.43 30.17
N LYS A 75 -16.10 18.84 31.37
CA LYS A 75 -15.31 19.70 32.25
C LYS A 75 -15.27 19.01 33.60
N SER A 76 -14.09 18.71 34.08
CA SER A 76 -13.88 18.24 35.44
C SER A 76 -12.98 19.24 36.15
N SER A 77 -13.39 19.65 37.34
CA SER A 77 -12.54 20.41 38.24
C SER A 77 -12.73 19.85 39.63
N GLY A 78 -11.64 19.47 40.28
CA GLY A 78 -11.70 18.88 41.60
C GLY A 78 -10.57 19.40 42.48
N VAL A 79 -10.89 19.50 43.76
CA VAL A 79 -9.94 19.72 44.84
C VAL A 79 -9.83 18.39 45.58
N GLY A 80 -8.72 17.69 45.40
CA GLY A 80 -8.44 16.43 46.08
C GLY A 80 -7.59 16.70 47.32
N ILE A 81 -8.10 16.32 48.49
CA ILE A 81 -7.29 16.16 49.70
C ILE A 81 -6.99 14.67 49.79
N SER A 82 -5.82 14.25 49.35
CA SER A 82 -5.39 12.86 49.47
C SER A 82 -4.68 12.69 50.81
N PHE A 83 -5.15 11.76 51.65
CA PHE A 83 -4.39 11.28 52.78
C PHE A 83 -3.33 10.31 52.24
N SER A 84 -2.16 10.83 51.84
CA SER A 84 -1.08 9.99 51.34
C SER A 84 -0.53 9.19 52.52
N ASN A 85 -0.82 7.88 52.54
CA ASN A 85 -0.10 6.96 53.40
C ASN A 85 0.86 6.17 52.48
N PRO A 86 2.19 6.38 52.57
CA PRO A 86 3.17 5.76 51.69
C PRO A 86 3.01 4.25 51.54
N ILE A 87 2.50 3.59 52.60
CA ILE A 87 2.26 2.15 52.66
C ILE A 87 1.07 1.73 51.76
N THR A 88 -0.02 2.50 51.74
CA THR A 88 -1.19 2.14 50.92
C THR A 88 -0.96 2.38 49.44
N ASP A 89 -0.23 3.45 49.10
CA ASP A 89 0.06 3.81 47.71
C ASP A 89 1.03 2.80 47.08
N SER A 90 2.00 2.32 47.86
CA SER A 90 2.91 1.26 47.42
C SER A 90 2.22 -0.09 47.17
N VAL A 91 1.22 -0.45 47.98
CA VAL A 91 0.43 -1.67 47.77
C VAL A 91 -0.41 -1.58 46.48
N GLN A 92 -0.92 -0.40 46.13
CA GLN A 92 -1.64 -0.20 44.86
C GLN A 92 -0.70 -0.24 43.66
N ASN A 93 0.46 0.44 43.73
CA ASN A 93 1.49 0.40 42.68
C ASN A 93 2.00 -1.04 42.46
N MET A 94 2.29 -1.80 43.52
CA MET A 94 2.67 -3.21 43.43
C MET A 94 1.58 -4.06 42.78
N ARG A 95 0.31 -3.86 43.14
CA ARG A 95 -0.84 -4.57 42.54
C ARG A 95 -0.93 -4.30 41.03
N ASP A 96 -0.71 -3.07 40.60
CA ASP A 96 -0.79 -2.68 39.18
C ASP A 96 0.42 -3.15 38.36
N ILE A 97 1.62 -3.19 38.97
CA ILE A 97 2.83 -3.82 38.37
C ILE A 97 2.58 -5.31 38.09
N PHE A 98 1.88 -6.03 38.97
CA PHE A 98 1.54 -7.44 38.72
C PHE A 98 0.47 -7.61 37.63
N LYS A 99 -0.45 -6.64 37.47
CA LYS A 99 -1.54 -6.65 36.48
C LYS A 99 -1.15 -6.13 35.09
N SER A 100 -0.03 -5.42 34.94
CA SER A 100 0.43 -4.90 33.63
C SER A 100 0.78 -6.04 32.65
N SER A 101 0.78 -5.78 31.34
CA SER A 101 1.06 -6.80 30.31
C SER A 101 2.56 -7.00 30.01
N GLY A 102 3.47 -6.41 30.79
CA GLY A 102 4.92 -6.45 30.58
C GLY A 102 5.59 -7.80 30.90
N GLY A 103 6.79 -8.03 30.34
CA GLY A 103 7.58 -9.25 30.53
C GLY A 103 8.03 -9.48 31.99
N LYS A 104 8.37 -10.73 32.35
CA LYS A 104 8.69 -11.15 33.74
C LYS A 104 9.81 -10.33 34.40
N VAL A 105 10.82 -9.92 33.63
CA VAL A 105 11.97 -9.13 34.10
C VAL A 105 11.60 -7.67 34.38
N GLU A 106 10.73 -7.10 33.54
CA GLU A 106 10.25 -5.72 33.68
C GLU A 106 9.33 -5.57 34.89
N LYS A 107 8.44 -6.54 35.11
CA LYS A 107 7.65 -6.64 36.35
C LYS A 107 8.52 -6.79 37.60
N ALA A 108 9.58 -7.61 37.52
CA ALA A 108 10.52 -7.77 38.64
C ALA A 108 11.27 -6.48 38.96
N LYS A 109 11.77 -5.75 37.94
CA LYS A 109 12.46 -4.46 38.06
C LYS A 109 11.55 -3.37 38.66
N GLN A 110 10.32 -3.26 38.15
CA GLN A 110 9.32 -2.31 38.67
C GLN A 110 8.94 -2.62 40.12
N PHE A 111 8.84 -3.91 40.48
CA PHE A 111 8.56 -4.36 41.85
C PHE A 111 9.72 -4.07 42.82
N THR A 112 10.99 -4.31 42.45
CA THR A 112 12.15 -3.91 43.28
C THR A 112 12.29 -2.41 43.41
N GLY A 113 12.01 -1.65 42.34
CA GLY A 113 11.97 -0.19 42.39
C GLY A 113 10.91 0.37 43.36
N GLU A 114 9.74 -0.28 43.43
CA GLU A 114 8.65 0.12 44.33
C GLU A 114 8.95 -0.20 45.81
N LEU A 115 9.61 -1.33 46.10
CA LEU A 115 10.07 -1.67 47.46
C LEU A 115 11.13 -0.69 47.97
N ALA A 116 12.03 -0.24 47.09
CA ALA A 116 13.04 0.77 47.41
C ALA A 116 12.40 2.16 47.64
N ALA A 117 11.41 2.53 46.82
CA ALA A 117 10.67 3.78 46.96
C ALA A 117 9.85 3.83 48.28
N LEU A 118 9.23 2.71 48.67
CA LEU A 118 8.54 2.57 49.95
C LEU A 118 9.47 2.79 51.15
N ALA A 119 10.67 2.20 51.15
CA ALA A 119 11.64 2.35 52.23
C ALA A 119 12.11 3.81 52.43
N MET A 120 12.15 4.59 51.34
CA MET A 120 12.55 6.01 51.37
C MET A 120 11.41 6.96 51.78
N ASP A 121 10.16 6.61 51.49
CA ASP A 121 8.99 7.44 51.82
C ASP A 121 8.52 7.28 53.29
N ILE A 122 8.90 6.20 54.00
CA ILE A 122 8.52 5.93 55.42
C ILE A 122 9.10 6.97 56.42
N GLY A 123 10.17 7.69 56.05
CA GLY A 123 10.87 8.65 56.93
C GLY A 123 10.43 10.12 56.83
N ASN A 124 9.52 10.48 55.93
CA ASN A 124 9.10 11.88 55.70
C ASN A 124 7.76 12.20 56.40
N PRO A 125 7.55 13.45 56.87
CA PRO A 125 6.31 13.83 57.55
C PRO A 125 5.08 13.67 56.64
N VAL A 126 3.98 13.20 57.23
CA VAL A 126 2.67 13.10 56.57
C VAL A 126 2.24 14.50 56.11
N SER A 127 2.50 14.83 54.84
CA SER A 127 1.93 16.01 54.21
C SER A 127 0.52 15.66 53.73
N SER A 128 -0.44 16.56 53.92
CA SER A 128 -1.79 16.44 53.35
C SER A 128 -1.86 17.31 52.11
N PRO A 129 -1.41 16.83 50.93
CA PRO A 129 -1.35 17.67 49.76
C PRO A 129 -2.77 17.98 49.27
N ILE A 130 -2.98 19.25 48.98
CA ILE A 130 -4.17 19.73 48.29
C ILE A 130 -3.81 19.74 46.81
N SER A 131 -4.43 18.86 46.04
CA SER A 131 -4.32 18.84 44.59
C SER A 131 -5.53 19.55 43.99
N TYR A 132 -5.28 20.47 43.06
CA TYR A 132 -6.29 21.06 42.21
C TYR A 132 -6.08 20.56 40.80
N HIS A 133 -7.10 19.94 40.21
CA HIS A 133 -7.07 19.57 38.80
C HIS A 133 -8.23 20.25 38.08
N LYS A 134 -7.98 20.66 36.83
CA LYS A 134 -8.98 21.16 35.90
C LYS A 134 -8.71 20.58 34.53
N SER A 135 -9.59 19.71 34.07
CA SER A 135 -9.58 19.18 32.72
C SER A 135 -10.80 19.69 31.96
N SER A 136 -10.61 20.04 30.70
CA SER A 136 -11.70 20.32 29.78
C SER A 136 -11.43 19.70 28.43
N THR A 137 -12.34 18.87 27.99
CA THR A 137 -12.31 18.27 26.65
C THR A 137 -13.55 18.71 25.91
N LYS A 138 -13.35 19.28 24.72
CA LYS A 138 -14.41 19.60 23.77
C LYS A 138 -14.16 18.81 22.51
N SER A 139 -15.08 17.94 22.15
CA SER A 139 -15.10 17.25 20.86
C SER A 139 -16.35 17.66 20.09
N GLN A 140 -16.19 17.95 18.81
CA GLN A 140 -17.28 18.22 17.89
C GLN A 140 -17.07 17.32 16.67
N SER A 141 -18.08 16.54 16.31
CA SER A 141 -18.11 15.80 15.05
C SER A 141 -19.36 16.19 14.28
N SER A 142 -19.21 16.36 12.98
CA SER A 142 -20.31 16.47 12.02
C SER A 142 -20.11 15.45 10.93
N LEU A 143 -21.18 14.70 10.65
CA LEU A 143 -21.27 13.73 9.58
C LEU A 143 -22.39 14.20 8.65
N HIS A 144 -22.11 14.23 7.36
CA HIS A 144 -23.09 14.37 6.28
C HIS A 144 -22.95 13.14 5.39
N GLY A 145 -24.01 12.37 5.23
CA GLY A 145 -24.03 11.22 4.33
C GLY A 145 -25.22 11.30 3.39
N GLU A 146 -25.02 10.94 2.13
CA GLU A 146 -26.06 10.74 1.12
C GLU A 146 -25.94 9.30 0.61
N TYR A 147 -26.99 8.51 0.80
CA TYR A 147 -27.02 7.10 0.46
C TYR A 147 -28.09 6.86 -0.60
N SER A 148 -27.70 6.19 -1.68
CA SER A 148 -28.54 5.83 -2.80
C SER A 148 -29.19 4.48 -2.56
N SER A 149 -30.52 4.41 -2.64
CA SER A 149 -31.30 3.17 -2.62
C SER A 149 -31.82 2.88 -4.02
N GLY A 150 -31.29 1.83 -4.67
CA GLY A 150 -31.64 1.45 -6.03
C GLY A 150 -33.12 1.15 -6.25
N SER A 151 -33.60 1.35 -7.48
CA SER A 151 -34.92 0.82 -7.87
C SER A 151 -34.80 -0.67 -8.19
N THR A 152 -35.84 -1.46 -7.89
CA THR A 152 -35.87 -2.89 -8.23
C THR A 152 -37.01 -3.19 -9.20
N LEU A 153 -36.72 -3.92 -10.28
CA LEU A 153 -37.72 -4.44 -11.21
C LEU A 153 -37.60 -5.97 -11.22
N THR A 154 -38.64 -6.66 -10.75
CA THR A 154 -38.67 -8.12 -10.68
C THR A 154 -39.84 -8.68 -11.48
N ALA A 155 -39.54 -9.38 -12.56
CA ALA A 155 -40.52 -10.01 -13.44
C ALA A 155 -40.35 -11.53 -13.44
N ALA A 156 -41.43 -12.29 -13.26
CA ALA A 156 -41.40 -13.74 -13.48
C ALA A 156 -41.28 -14.11 -14.97
N GLY A 157 -41.61 -13.17 -15.86
CA GLY A 157 -41.47 -13.24 -17.31
C GLY A 157 -40.37 -12.32 -17.81
N ASN A 158 -40.74 -11.36 -18.67
CA ASN A 158 -39.80 -10.43 -19.31
C ASN A 158 -39.84 -9.06 -18.63
N ILE A 159 -38.72 -8.34 -18.68
CA ILE A 159 -38.67 -6.90 -18.49
C ILE A 159 -38.37 -6.27 -19.86
N GLN A 160 -39.23 -5.39 -20.33
CA GLN A 160 -39.07 -4.71 -21.61
C GLN A 160 -39.07 -3.20 -21.42
N LEU A 161 -38.01 -2.53 -21.89
CA LEU A 161 -37.85 -1.08 -21.86
C LEU A 161 -37.83 -0.56 -23.29
N HIS A 162 -38.88 0.16 -23.69
CA HIS A 162 -39.07 0.68 -25.05
C HIS A 162 -39.00 2.21 -25.07
N ALA A 163 -37.81 2.76 -25.33
CA ALA A 163 -37.56 4.19 -25.51
C ALA A 163 -37.56 4.55 -27.01
N THR A 164 -38.61 4.16 -27.73
CA THR A 164 -38.68 4.27 -29.20
C THR A 164 -39.72 5.27 -29.72
N ASN A 165 -40.43 5.95 -28.82
CA ASN A 165 -41.62 6.72 -29.17
C ASN A 165 -41.35 8.10 -29.80
N SER A 166 -40.13 8.64 -29.65
CA SER A 166 -39.75 9.93 -30.25
C SER A 166 -38.85 9.78 -31.46
N GLN A 167 -39.02 10.69 -32.42
CA GLN A 167 -38.13 10.92 -33.56
C GLN A 167 -37.72 12.40 -33.65
N GLU A 168 -37.87 13.15 -32.55
CA GLU A 168 -37.47 14.55 -32.51
C GLU A 168 -35.96 14.67 -32.70
N ARG A 169 -35.57 15.61 -33.58
CA ARG A 169 -34.18 15.84 -33.96
C ARG A 169 -33.79 17.29 -33.73
N ASP A 170 -32.53 17.50 -33.34
CA ASP A 170 -31.94 18.82 -33.22
C ASP A 170 -31.64 19.46 -34.58
N ALA A 171 -31.09 20.67 -34.57
CA ALA A 171 -30.71 21.40 -35.79
C ALA A 171 -29.58 20.71 -36.58
N GLN A 172 -28.89 19.74 -35.98
CA GLN A 172 -27.81 18.95 -36.54
C GLN A 172 -28.31 17.57 -37.03
N GLY A 173 -29.61 17.28 -36.88
CA GLY A 173 -30.23 16.02 -37.31
C GLY A 173 -30.05 14.85 -36.35
N GLN A 174 -29.53 15.08 -35.14
CA GLN A 174 -29.36 14.06 -34.10
C GLN A 174 -30.65 13.91 -33.29
N LEU A 175 -30.98 12.70 -32.87
CA LEU A 175 -32.11 12.49 -31.96
C LEU A 175 -31.88 13.20 -30.62
N THR A 176 -32.90 13.88 -30.11
CA THR A 176 -32.83 14.55 -28.79
C THR A 176 -33.33 13.68 -27.64
N HIS A 177 -34.11 12.65 -27.97
CA HIS A 177 -34.76 11.71 -27.06
C HIS A 177 -34.53 10.27 -27.53
N GLY A 178 -34.91 9.29 -26.71
CA GLY A 178 -34.78 7.87 -27.02
C GLY A 178 -33.82 7.16 -26.09
N ASP A 179 -33.59 7.68 -24.88
CA ASP A 179 -32.60 7.15 -23.96
C ASP A 179 -33.20 6.18 -22.94
N VAL A 180 -32.41 5.17 -22.56
CA VAL A 180 -32.66 4.33 -21.40
C VAL A 180 -31.49 4.46 -20.43
N VAL A 181 -31.77 4.95 -19.22
CA VAL A 181 -30.76 5.13 -18.18
C VAL A 181 -31.11 4.25 -16.97
N ILE A 182 -30.17 3.43 -16.53
CA ILE A 182 -30.28 2.56 -15.35
C ILE A 182 -29.10 2.90 -14.42
N LYS A 183 -29.37 3.33 -13.19
CA LYS A 183 -28.33 3.70 -12.22
C LYS A 183 -28.53 2.98 -10.89
N GLY A 184 -27.48 2.33 -10.39
CA GLY A 184 -27.47 1.59 -9.12
C GLY A 184 -28.74 0.80 -8.84
N SER A 185 -29.32 0.17 -9.86
CA SER A 185 -30.66 -0.44 -9.81
C SER A 185 -30.60 -1.91 -10.23
N ASP A 186 -31.54 -2.71 -9.73
CA ASP A 186 -31.58 -4.16 -9.93
C ASP A 186 -32.76 -4.56 -10.81
N LEU A 187 -32.48 -5.21 -11.93
CA LEU A 187 -33.47 -5.76 -12.86
C LEU A 187 -33.32 -7.28 -12.88
N THR A 188 -34.36 -8.00 -12.47
CA THR A 188 -34.39 -9.47 -12.47
C THR A 188 -35.58 -9.98 -13.26
N ALA A 189 -35.33 -10.74 -14.33
CA ALA A 189 -36.36 -11.34 -15.17
C ALA A 189 -36.22 -12.87 -15.20
N GLY A 190 -37.33 -13.59 -15.05
CA GLY A 190 -37.35 -15.05 -15.19
C GLY A 190 -37.12 -15.52 -16.64
N GLU A 191 -37.33 -14.65 -17.63
CA GLU A 191 -37.14 -14.94 -19.05
C GLU A 191 -36.10 -13.98 -19.67
N ALA A 192 -36.49 -12.81 -20.16
CA ALA A 192 -35.56 -11.90 -20.81
C ALA A 192 -35.64 -10.47 -20.27
N ILE A 193 -34.50 -9.78 -20.29
CA ILE A 193 -34.44 -8.31 -20.22
C ILE A 193 -34.18 -7.81 -21.64
N ILE A 194 -35.08 -6.97 -22.15
CA ILE A 194 -35.02 -6.40 -23.50
C ILE A 194 -35.04 -4.87 -23.36
N ILE A 195 -33.99 -4.22 -23.83
CA ILE A 195 -33.85 -2.76 -23.81
C ILE A 195 -33.72 -2.29 -25.26
N ASP A 196 -34.71 -1.55 -25.73
CA ASP A 196 -34.75 -0.97 -27.07
C ASP A 196 -34.77 0.56 -26.97
N ALA A 197 -33.64 1.18 -27.30
CA ALA A 197 -33.46 2.63 -27.31
C ALA A 197 -33.30 3.16 -28.73
N ASN A 198 -33.95 4.28 -29.04
CA ASN A 198 -33.65 4.98 -30.30
C ASN A 198 -32.27 5.63 -30.26
N ARG A 199 -31.79 6.08 -29.09
CA ARG A 199 -30.57 6.89 -28.96
C ARG A 199 -29.51 6.29 -28.05
N HIS A 200 -29.60 6.36 -26.72
CA HIS A 200 -28.54 5.87 -25.83
C HIS A 200 -29.05 4.87 -24.79
N VAL A 201 -28.24 3.89 -24.45
CA VAL A 201 -28.46 3.04 -23.26
C VAL A 201 -27.30 3.24 -22.31
N ALA A 202 -27.56 3.71 -21.09
CA ALA A 202 -26.55 3.87 -20.06
C ALA A 202 -26.92 3.03 -18.82
N ILE A 203 -26.05 2.10 -18.44
CA ILE A 203 -26.17 1.26 -17.24
C ILE A 203 -24.97 1.58 -16.34
N GLU A 204 -25.20 2.35 -15.29
CA GLU A 204 -24.14 2.93 -14.48
C GLU A 204 -24.32 2.63 -12.99
N THR A 205 -23.30 2.95 -12.21
CA THR A 205 -23.37 2.92 -10.75
C THR A 205 -24.15 4.11 -10.20
N SER A 206 -24.78 3.94 -9.03
CA SER A 206 -25.13 5.07 -8.17
C SER A 206 -23.99 5.34 -7.18
N ALA A 207 -23.99 6.51 -6.54
CA ALA A 207 -22.95 6.88 -5.58
C ALA A 207 -23.53 7.13 -4.19
N ASP A 208 -22.85 6.60 -3.18
CA ASP A 208 -23.03 6.95 -1.78
C ASP A 208 -21.87 7.86 -1.37
N THR A 209 -22.18 8.98 -0.74
CA THR A 209 -21.17 9.93 -0.27
C THR A 209 -21.24 10.08 1.23
N GLN A 210 -20.09 10.12 1.89
CA GLN A 210 -20.00 10.33 3.32
C GLN A 210 -18.86 11.30 3.62
N SER A 211 -19.20 12.43 4.24
CA SER A 211 -18.23 13.43 4.71
C SER A 211 -18.30 13.54 6.23
N GLU A 212 -17.18 13.26 6.89
CA GLU A 212 -17.01 13.42 8.33
C GLU A 212 -15.94 14.47 8.66
N HIS A 213 -16.34 15.43 9.49
CA HIS A 213 -15.44 16.40 10.08
C HIS A 213 -15.46 16.26 11.60
N SER A 214 -14.31 15.97 12.20
CA SER A 214 -14.16 15.95 13.65
C SER A 214 -13.09 16.94 14.12
N LYS A 215 -13.35 17.55 15.28
CA LYS A 215 -12.44 18.46 15.97
C LYS A 215 -12.50 18.19 17.46
N THR A 216 -11.39 17.73 18.01
CA THR A 216 -11.22 17.52 19.45
C THR A 216 -10.17 18.47 20.00
N THR A 217 -10.43 19.03 21.17
CA THR A 217 -9.48 19.86 21.91
C THR A 217 -9.55 19.48 23.37
N SER A 218 -8.44 19.06 23.96
CA SER A 218 -8.31 18.81 25.39
C SER A 218 -7.36 19.82 26.00
N LYS A 219 -7.66 20.25 27.23
CA LYS A 219 -6.80 21.07 28.08
C LYS A 219 -6.84 20.48 29.47
N ASN A 220 -5.70 20.05 29.97
CA ASN A 220 -5.54 19.60 31.34
C ASN A 220 -4.63 20.57 32.07
N TRP A 221 -5.02 20.87 33.30
CA TRP A 221 -4.25 21.66 34.23
C TRP A 221 -4.27 20.98 35.58
N SER A 222 -3.12 20.85 36.21
CA SER A 222 -3.02 20.34 37.57
C SER A 222 -2.04 21.19 38.36
N ALA A 223 -2.38 21.46 39.61
CA ALA A 223 -1.46 21.99 40.59
C ALA A 223 -1.60 21.19 41.88
N THR A 224 -0.51 20.97 42.59
CA THR A 224 -0.54 20.29 43.90
C THR A 224 0.35 21.03 44.89
N THR A 225 -0.10 21.12 46.14
CA THR A 225 0.72 21.65 47.24
C THR A 225 1.66 20.59 47.80
N ALA A 226 1.64 19.37 47.26
CA ALA A 226 2.60 18.32 47.57
C ALA A 226 4.02 18.76 47.24
N ALA A 227 4.94 18.53 48.18
CA ALA A 227 6.36 18.50 47.84
C ALA A 227 6.69 17.12 47.21
N PRO A 228 7.55 17.07 46.18
CA PRO A 228 8.05 15.79 45.66
C PRO A 228 8.81 15.05 46.76
N THR A 229 8.53 13.75 46.94
CA THR A 229 9.25 12.88 47.88
C THR A 229 10.42 12.16 47.20
N ALA A 230 11.38 11.66 47.99
CA ALA A 230 12.45 10.84 47.46
C ALA A 230 11.93 9.60 46.69
N GLY A 231 10.85 8.97 47.16
CA GLY A 231 10.20 7.86 46.45
C GLY A 231 9.53 8.29 45.14
N SER A 232 8.91 9.48 45.08
CA SER A 232 8.34 10.02 43.81
C SER A 232 9.42 10.24 42.74
N SER A 233 10.63 10.65 43.16
CA SER A 233 11.78 10.84 42.27
C SER A 233 12.28 9.51 41.69
N VAL A 234 12.33 8.46 42.53
CA VAL A 234 12.75 7.11 42.13
C VAL A 234 11.73 6.48 41.18
N ARG A 235 10.42 6.66 41.43
CA ARG A 235 9.35 6.12 40.55
C ARG A 235 9.36 6.77 39.16
N PHE A 236 9.55 8.08 39.10
CA PHE A 236 9.66 8.83 37.84
C PHE A 236 10.85 8.40 36.98
N ILE A 237 12.02 8.19 37.60
CA ILE A 237 13.22 7.70 36.89
C ILE A 237 13.04 6.26 36.41
N ASN A 238 12.36 5.42 37.21
CA ASN A 238 12.15 4.00 36.90
C ASN A 238 10.97 3.72 35.95
N GLY A 239 10.16 4.73 35.60
CA GLY A 239 8.98 4.56 34.74
C GLY A 239 7.86 3.72 35.38
N SER A 240 7.85 3.56 36.71
CA SER A 240 6.83 2.78 37.44
C SER A 240 5.51 3.55 37.58
N PRO A 241 4.34 2.87 37.69
CA PRO A 241 3.07 3.53 38.02
C PRO A 241 3.19 4.36 39.31
N ASN A 242 2.75 5.62 39.27
CA ASN A 242 2.86 6.54 40.41
C ASN A 242 1.48 7.06 40.83
N HIS A 243 0.88 6.44 41.85
CA HIS A 243 -0.37 6.92 42.47
C HIS A 243 -0.13 7.98 43.59
N GLY A 244 1.12 8.43 43.76
CA GLY A 244 1.54 9.44 44.74
C GLY A 244 1.72 10.85 44.16
N THR A 245 2.54 11.67 44.80
CA THR A 245 2.77 13.07 44.42
C THR A 245 3.67 13.17 43.17
N GLY A 246 3.32 14.04 42.22
CA GLY A 246 4.15 14.29 41.02
C GLY A 246 5.43 15.07 41.36
N ILE A 247 6.42 15.06 40.46
CA ILE A 247 7.71 15.75 40.63
C ILE A 247 7.55 17.26 40.55
N LEU A 248 6.60 17.75 39.75
CA LEU A 248 6.28 19.17 39.67
C LEU A 248 4.93 19.50 40.35
N PRO A 249 4.86 20.61 41.12
CA PRO A 249 3.62 21.09 41.71
C PRO A 249 2.67 21.72 40.68
N TYR A 250 3.05 21.76 39.40
CA TYR A 250 2.29 22.33 38.29
C TYR A 250 2.51 21.50 37.02
N GLY A 251 1.43 21.19 36.32
CA GLY A 251 1.45 20.59 34.99
C GLY A 251 0.36 21.18 34.11
N SER A 252 0.65 21.36 32.83
CA SER A 252 -0.37 21.72 31.84
C SER A 252 -0.16 20.96 30.56
N GLU A 253 -1.25 20.42 30.03
CA GLU A 253 -1.26 19.68 28.79
C GLU A 253 -2.38 20.24 27.90
N SER A 254 -2.10 20.41 26.61
CA SER A 254 -3.08 20.87 25.64
C SER A 254 -2.88 20.10 24.35
N SER A 255 -3.92 19.41 23.90
CA SER A 255 -3.90 18.71 22.64
C SER A 255 -5.07 19.15 21.77
N GLY A 256 -4.87 19.10 20.46
CA GLY A 256 -5.93 19.34 19.50
C GLY A 256 -5.76 18.39 18.34
N ASN A 257 -6.86 17.79 17.89
CA ASN A 257 -6.90 17.01 16.68
C ASN A 257 -8.03 17.50 15.78
N ARG A 258 -7.79 17.51 14.47
CA ARG A 258 -8.81 17.71 13.45
C ARG A 258 -8.66 16.61 12.41
N SER A 259 -9.74 15.88 12.18
CA SER A 259 -9.84 14.87 11.14
C SER A 259 -10.93 15.28 10.14
N ASN A 260 -10.60 15.12 8.86
CA ASN A 260 -11.50 15.19 7.73
C ASN A 260 -11.49 13.82 7.05
N SER A 261 -12.65 13.29 6.68
CA SER A 261 -12.73 12.11 5.85
C SER A 261 -13.90 12.25 4.89
N ASP A 262 -13.64 12.03 3.61
CA ASP A 262 -14.64 12.03 2.56
C ASP A 262 -14.55 10.69 1.82
N VAL A 263 -15.65 9.97 1.71
CA VAL A 263 -15.73 8.67 1.05
C VAL A 263 -16.84 8.72 0.01
N VAL A 264 -16.55 8.20 -1.19
CA VAL A 264 -17.51 7.97 -2.25
C VAL A 264 -17.47 6.48 -2.58
N GLY A 265 -18.55 5.77 -2.23
CA GLY A 265 -18.79 4.39 -2.62
C GLY A 265 -19.70 4.34 -3.85
N GLN A 266 -19.45 3.43 -4.77
CA GLN A 266 -20.32 3.20 -5.92
C GLN A 266 -21.12 1.91 -5.73
N ASN A 267 -22.41 1.95 -6.05
CA ASN A 267 -23.30 0.80 -6.02
C ASN A 267 -23.63 0.39 -7.46
N ALA A 268 -23.32 -0.86 -7.81
CA ALA A 268 -23.50 -1.41 -9.15
C ALA A 268 -24.98 -1.50 -9.56
N SER A 269 -25.26 -1.34 -10.85
CA SER A 269 -26.52 -1.84 -11.41
C SER A 269 -26.38 -3.32 -11.74
N THR A 270 -27.41 -4.12 -11.47
CA THR A 270 -27.41 -5.54 -11.81
C THR A 270 -28.60 -5.91 -12.70
N LEU A 271 -28.32 -6.59 -13.81
CA LEU A 271 -29.32 -7.13 -14.73
C LEU A 271 -29.18 -8.64 -14.75
N THR A 272 -30.21 -9.37 -14.32
CA THR A 272 -30.19 -10.84 -14.26
C THR A 272 -31.37 -11.44 -15.01
N ALA A 273 -31.11 -12.30 -16.01
CA ALA A 273 -32.16 -12.94 -16.80
C ALA A 273 -31.72 -14.29 -17.42
N ASN A 274 -32.62 -14.98 -18.12
CA ASN A 274 -32.19 -16.08 -18.99
C ASN A 274 -31.55 -15.56 -20.28
N ASN A 275 -32.02 -14.42 -20.81
CA ASN A 275 -31.40 -13.73 -21.93
C ASN A 275 -31.40 -12.21 -21.69
N ILE A 276 -30.35 -11.53 -22.12
CA ILE A 276 -30.28 -10.06 -22.08
C ILE A 276 -30.06 -9.56 -23.50
N ALA A 277 -30.90 -8.64 -23.96
CA ALA A 277 -30.76 -7.98 -25.25
C ALA A 277 -30.85 -6.46 -25.05
N ILE A 278 -29.82 -5.74 -25.47
CA ILE A 278 -29.72 -4.30 -25.39
C ILE A 278 -29.42 -3.76 -26.79
N ASN A 279 -30.35 -2.98 -27.32
CA ASN A 279 -30.28 -2.42 -28.65
C ASN A 279 -30.33 -0.90 -28.58
N SER A 280 -29.35 -0.27 -29.24
CA SER A 280 -29.33 1.16 -29.53
C SER A 280 -29.33 1.37 -31.04
N ARG A 281 -30.28 2.15 -31.56
CA ARG A 281 -30.46 2.33 -33.01
C ARG A 281 -29.53 3.39 -33.61
N GLU A 282 -29.36 4.53 -32.95
CA GLU A 282 -28.55 5.64 -33.49
C GLU A 282 -27.39 6.10 -32.60
N GLY A 283 -27.34 5.71 -31.33
CA GLY A 283 -26.26 6.11 -30.43
C GLY A 283 -25.65 4.93 -29.69
N ASN A 284 -25.19 5.16 -28.47
CA ASN A 284 -24.22 4.29 -27.81
C ASN A 284 -24.84 3.39 -26.74
N ILE A 285 -24.08 2.38 -26.33
CA ILE A 285 -24.35 1.57 -25.14
C ILE A 285 -23.18 1.76 -24.16
N ASP A 286 -23.45 2.34 -23.01
CA ASP A 286 -22.49 2.61 -21.94
C ASP A 286 -22.80 1.71 -20.73
N ILE A 287 -21.83 0.90 -20.30
CA ILE A 287 -21.95 0.04 -19.11
C ILE A 287 -20.79 0.33 -18.17
N LYS A 288 -21.09 0.90 -17.00
CA LYS A 288 -20.07 1.33 -16.03
C LYS A 288 -20.29 0.72 -14.66
N GLY A 289 -19.28 0.04 -14.15
CA GLY A 289 -19.28 -0.68 -12.87
C GLY A 289 -20.52 -1.53 -12.61
N SER A 290 -21.04 -2.20 -13.65
CA SER A 290 -22.34 -2.87 -13.61
C SER A 290 -22.24 -4.33 -14.04
N LEU A 291 -23.18 -5.17 -13.58
CA LEU A 291 -23.17 -6.62 -13.77
C LEU A 291 -24.36 -7.08 -14.60
N LEU A 292 -24.11 -7.75 -15.73
CA LEU A 292 -25.12 -8.39 -16.56
C LEU A 292 -24.92 -9.91 -16.47
N ASN A 293 -25.87 -10.60 -15.84
CA ASN A 293 -25.85 -12.04 -15.64
C ASN A 293 -26.96 -12.71 -16.45
N SER A 294 -26.57 -13.58 -17.39
CA SER A 294 -27.47 -14.32 -18.25
C SER A 294 -27.24 -15.83 -18.13
N GLN A 295 -28.32 -16.61 -18.11
CA GLN A 295 -28.18 -18.07 -18.23
C GLN A 295 -27.76 -18.47 -19.65
N TYR A 296 -28.29 -17.81 -20.67
CA TYR A 296 -28.01 -18.02 -22.08
C TYR A 296 -27.38 -16.75 -22.64
N ASP A 297 -27.93 -16.12 -23.68
CA ASP A 297 -27.17 -15.12 -24.42
C ASP A 297 -27.25 -13.71 -23.79
N ILE A 298 -26.15 -12.96 -23.92
CA ILE A 298 -26.10 -11.49 -23.76
C ILE A 298 -25.82 -10.91 -25.14
N ASN A 299 -26.71 -10.04 -25.62
CA ASN A 299 -26.57 -9.36 -26.90
C ASN A 299 -26.58 -7.85 -26.69
N LEU A 300 -25.46 -7.19 -26.99
CA LEU A 300 -25.33 -5.74 -27.01
C LEU A 300 -25.16 -5.30 -28.47
N HIS A 301 -26.05 -4.46 -28.96
CA HIS A 301 -26.04 -4.01 -30.36
C HIS A 301 -26.27 -2.51 -30.47
N ALA A 302 -25.20 -1.76 -30.74
CA ALA A 302 -25.25 -0.35 -31.08
C ALA A 302 -25.11 -0.21 -32.61
N ALA A 303 -26.20 0.03 -33.33
CA ALA A 303 -26.21 -0.08 -34.79
C ALA A 303 -25.39 0.99 -35.52
N LYS A 304 -25.15 2.16 -34.90
CA LYS A 304 -24.34 3.26 -35.45
C LYS A 304 -23.32 3.84 -34.48
N GLY A 305 -23.46 3.59 -33.19
CA GLY A 305 -22.61 4.13 -32.13
C GLY A 305 -21.60 3.11 -31.62
N HIS A 306 -20.92 3.49 -30.54
CA HIS A 306 -19.96 2.63 -29.83
C HIS A 306 -20.62 1.83 -28.70
N VAL A 307 -19.90 0.83 -28.22
CA VAL A 307 -20.20 0.12 -26.96
C VAL A 307 -19.02 0.29 -26.01
N ASP A 308 -19.24 1.03 -24.93
CA ASP A 308 -18.23 1.31 -23.90
C ASP A 308 -18.57 0.58 -22.61
N ILE A 309 -17.67 -0.30 -22.16
CA ILE A 309 -17.81 -1.07 -20.93
C ILE A 309 -16.60 -0.77 -20.05
N SER A 310 -16.81 -0.26 -18.84
CA SER A 310 -15.71 0.19 -17.97
C SER A 310 -15.98 -0.05 -16.50
N ALA A 311 -14.91 -0.09 -15.69
CA ALA A 311 -15.02 -0.08 -14.24
C ALA A 311 -15.52 1.29 -13.70
N SER A 312 -16.17 1.28 -12.54
CA SER A 312 -16.48 2.50 -11.78
C SER A 312 -15.43 2.74 -10.70
N THR A 313 -15.42 3.92 -10.07
CA THR A 313 -14.33 4.34 -9.17
C THR A 313 -14.86 4.66 -7.77
N ASN A 314 -14.39 3.92 -6.77
CA ASN A 314 -14.52 4.30 -5.36
C ASN A 314 -13.43 5.31 -5.00
N GLN A 315 -13.77 6.31 -4.19
CA GLN A 315 -12.82 7.33 -3.74
C GLN A 315 -12.85 7.44 -2.22
N SER A 316 -11.68 7.63 -1.63
CA SER A 316 -11.52 7.91 -0.20
C SER A 316 -10.44 8.95 0.00
N HIS A 317 -10.79 9.98 0.74
CA HIS A 317 -9.89 11.05 1.17
C HIS A 317 -9.91 11.12 2.69
N SER A 318 -8.74 11.17 3.32
CA SER A 318 -8.61 11.34 4.76
C SER A 318 -7.47 12.31 5.07
N GLU A 319 -7.76 13.36 5.85
CA GLU A 319 -6.75 14.27 6.39
C GLU A 319 -6.88 14.32 7.91
N ASN A 320 -5.83 13.89 8.61
CA ASN A 320 -5.76 13.97 10.06
C ASN A 320 -4.60 14.90 10.46
N LYS A 321 -4.87 15.90 11.31
CA LYS A 321 -3.84 16.82 11.79
C LYS A 321 -4.03 17.18 13.25
N GLY A 322 -2.94 17.05 13.99
CA GLY A 322 -2.96 17.30 15.42
C GLY A 322 -1.73 18.00 15.95
N TYR A 323 -1.86 18.44 17.19
CA TYR A 323 -0.76 18.92 18.01
C TYR A 323 -0.92 18.45 19.45
N HIS A 324 0.20 18.29 20.14
CA HIS A 324 0.25 18.00 21.56
C HIS A 324 1.28 18.92 22.22
N LYS A 325 0.89 19.56 23.31
CA LYS A 325 1.69 20.51 24.10
C LYS A 325 1.72 20.03 25.53
N VAL A 326 2.90 19.78 26.07
CA VAL A 326 3.10 19.43 27.48
C VAL A 326 4.02 20.46 28.12
N ILE A 327 3.66 20.90 29.31
CA ILE A 327 4.52 21.59 30.26
C ILE A 327 4.43 20.79 31.54
N GLY A 328 5.52 20.13 31.93
CA GLY A 328 5.53 19.25 33.09
C GLY A 328 6.48 18.08 32.89
N GLU A 329 6.09 16.92 33.40
CA GLU A 329 6.78 15.66 33.18
C GLU A 329 6.59 15.19 31.73
N LEU A 330 7.69 14.99 31.00
CA LEU A 330 7.70 14.53 29.61
C LEU A 330 7.86 13.00 29.49
N GLY A 331 8.01 12.30 30.63
CA GLY A 331 8.17 10.85 30.73
C GLY A 331 9.60 10.40 31.05
N GLY A 332 9.77 9.10 31.30
CA GLY A 332 11.05 8.46 31.60
C GLY A 332 11.11 7.03 31.05
N ASP A 333 12.32 6.54 30.77
CA ASP A 333 12.59 5.27 30.08
C ASP A 333 13.11 4.16 31.01
N GLY A 334 12.97 4.36 32.33
CA GLY A 334 13.42 3.41 33.35
C GLY A 334 14.88 3.57 33.79
N TYR A 335 15.56 4.60 33.28
CA TYR A 335 16.93 5.01 33.65
C TYR A 335 17.10 6.55 33.67
N SER A 336 16.26 7.26 32.92
CA SER A 336 16.19 8.70 32.86
C SER A 336 14.74 9.19 32.92
N GLY A 337 14.53 10.40 33.42
CA GLY A 337 13.24 11.08 33.38
C GLY A 337 13.42 12.55 33.03
N THR A 338 12.55 13.08 32.16
CA THR A 338 12.65 14.46 31.66
C THR A 338 11.46 15.29 32.11
N VAL A 339 11.75 16.49 32.63
CA VAL A 339 10.76 17.52 32.95
C VAL A 339 10.99 18.71 32.05
N GLY A 340 9.95 19.23 31.40
CA GLY A 340 10.12 20.35 30.48
C GLY A 340 8.89 20.74 29.68
N TYR A 341 9.16 21.40 28.56
CA TYR A 341 8.20 21.77 27.53
C TYR A 341 8.37 20.86 26.32
N GLN A 342 7.27 20.31 25.80
CA GLN A 342 7.25 19.58 24.53
C GLN A 342 6.10 20.09 23.65
N HIS A 343 6.38 20.25 22.36
CA HIS A 343 5.41 20.59 21.33
C HIS A 343 5.60 19.66 20.14
N SER A 344 4.67 18.72 19.97
CA SER A 344 4.61 17.85 18.80
C SER A 344 3.47 18.25 17.86
N ARG A 345 3.68 18.03 16.56
CA ARG A 345 2.68 18.18 15.50
C ARG A 345 2.76 16.99 14.57
N TYR A 346 1.62 16.55 14.08
CA TYR A 346 1.55 15.57 13.02
C TYR A 346 0.50 15.97 11.97
N LYS A 347 0.71 15.51 10.75
CA LYS A 347 -0.24 15.57 9.65
C LYS A 347 -0.15 14.27 8.86
N GLU A 348 -1.29 13.65 8.64
CA GLU A 348 -1.49 12.46 7.82
C GLU A 348 -2.51 12.83 6.75
N LEU A 349 -2.21 12.45 5.51
CA LEU A 349 -3.08 12.61 4.35
C LEU A 349 -3.08 11.28 3.61
N GLU A 350 -4.25 10.81 3.23
CA GLU A 350 -4.45 9.66 2.36
C GLU A 350 -5.49 10.02 1.30
N ASP A 351 -5.11 9.89 0.03
CA ASP A 351 -6.00 9.96 -1.12
C ASP A 351 -5.97 8.59 -1.80
N LYS A 352 -7.13 7.96 -1.99
CA LYS A 352 -7.26 6.64 -2.62
C LYS A 352 -8.37 6.68 -3.66
N ALA A 353 -8.09 6.17 -4.85
CA ALA A 353 -9.11 5.87 -5.87
C ALA A 353 -8.94 4.43 -6.32
N THR A 354 -10.02 3.66 -6.36
CA THR A 354 -9.98 2.22 -6.67
C THR A 354 -11.04 1.87 -7.70
N GLN A 355 -10.62 1.37 -8.85
CA GLN A 355 -11.46 0.88 -9.94
C GLN A 355 -11.61 -0.64 -9.94
N SER A 356 -10.59 -1.37 -9.48
CA SER A 356 -10.54 -2.84 -9.49
C SER A 356 -11.69 -3.51 -8.72
N ASN A 357 -12.27 -2.83 -7.73
CA ASN A 357 -13.34 -3.37 -6.89
C ASN A 357 -14.74 -3.30 -7.53
N ILE A 358 -14.93 -2.49 -8.57
CA ILE A 358 -16.24 -2.28 -9.21
C ILE A 358 -16.06 -2.33 -10.73
N ARG A 359 -15.58 -3.49 -11.18
CA ARG A 359 -15.46 -3.85 -12.59
C ARG A 359 -16.84 -4.10 -13.18
N SER A 360 -16.99 -3.82 -14.47
CA SER A 360 -18.19 -4.25 -15.20
C SER A 360 -18.04 -5.72 -15.59
N GLY A 361 -19.13 -6.47 -15.43
CA GLY A 361 -19.15 -7.91 -15.67
C GLY A 361 -20.23 -8.31 -16.66
N LEU A 362 -19.87 -9.02 -17.73
CA LEU A 362 -20.82 -9.68 -18.64
C LEU A 362 -20.67 -11.19 -18.50
N ASN A 363 -21.65 -11.85 -17.90
CA ASN A 363 -21.58 -13.28 -17.60
C ASN A 363 -22.73 -14.06 -18.23
N SER A 364 -22.41 -14.86 -19.24
CA SER A 364 -23.29 -15.83 -19.86
C SER A 364 -22.92 -17.24 -19.42
N THR A 365 -23.75 -17.90 -18.60
CA THR A 365 -23.36 -19.22 -18.03
C THR A 365 -23.36 -20.36 -19.05
N LYS A 366 -24.30 -20.38 -20.01
CA LYS A 366 -24.49 -21.48 -20.99
C LYS A 366 -24.56 -21.00 -22.44
N GLY A 367 -24.54 -19.70 -22.67
CA GLY A 367 -24.71 -19.08 -23.98
C GLY A 367 -23.48 -18.31 -24.41
N ASN A 368 -23.72 -17.30 -25.23
CA ASN A 368 -22.71 -16.42 -25.80
C ASN A 368 -22.82 -15.01 -25.20
N VAL A 369 -21.72 -14.26 -25.31
CA VAL A 369 -21.72 -12.80 -25.17
C VAL A 369 -21.42 -12.23 -26.55
N ASN A 370 -22.35 -11.47 -27.11
CA ASN A 370 -22.24 -10.83 -28.41
C ASN A 370 -22.27 -9.31 -28.24
N VAL A 371 -21.20 -8.63 -28.64
CA VAL A 371 -21.08 -7.17 -28.62
C VAL A 371 -20.82 -6.70 -30.03
N VAL A 372 -21.77 -5.95 -30.59
CA VAL A 372 -21.71 -5.41 -31.94
C VAL A 372 -21.90 -3.91 -31.88
N ALA A 373 -20.90 -3.16 -32.33
CA ALA A 373 -20.92 -1.72 -32.48
C ALA A 373 -20.80 -1.35 -33.97
N GLY A 374 -21.52 -0.31 -34.39
CA GLY A 374 -21.30 0.33 -35.69
C GLY A 374 -20.07 1.23 -35.72
N ASP A 375 -19.56 1.59 -34.54
CA ASP A 375 -18.29 2.29 -34.32
C ASP A 375 -17.40 1.41 -33.40
N ASP A 376 -16.74 1.97 -32.38
CA ASP A 376 -15.79 1.23 -31.55
C ASP A 376 -16.44 0.36 -30.45
N VAL A 377 -15.76 -0.72 -30.08
CA VAL A 377 -16.02 -1.47 -28.83
C VAL A 377 -14.87 -1.19 -27.87
N LYS A 378 -15.14 -0.53 -26.75
CA LYS A 378 -14.14 -0.21 -25.73
C LYS A 378 -14.41 -0.93 -24.42
N LEU A 379 -13.40 -1.64 -23.91
CA LEU A 379 -13.45 -2.45 -22.69
C LEU A 379 -12.34 -1.99 -21.73
N ALA A 380 -12.66 -1.42 -20.57
CA ALA A 380 -11.66 -0.90 -19.63
C ALA A 380 -11.78 -1.56 -18.25
N GLY A 381 -10.90 -2.52 -17.95
CA GLY A 381 -10.90 -3.29 -16.71
C GLY A 381 -12.21 -4.04 -16.47
N VAL A 382 -12.65 -4.81 -17.47
CA VAL A 382 -13.93 -5.53 -17.44
C VAL A 382 -13.73 -7.05 -17.37
N ASP A 383 -14.75 -7.75 -16.92
CA ASP A 383 -14.79 -9.21 -16.90
C ASP A 383 -15.89 -9.74 -17.81
N ILE A 384 -15.52 -10.48 -18.86
CA ILE A 384 -16.46 -11.11 -19.78
C ILE A 384 -16.30 -12.62 -19.66
N SER A 385 -17.38 -13.34 -19.38
CA SER A 385 -17.39 -14.79 -19.31
C SER A 385 -18.56 -15.36 -20.10
N ALA A 386 -18.29 -16.34 -20.96
CA ALA A 386 -19.30 -17.05 -21.74
C ALA A 386 -19.08 -18.57 -21.66
N GLY A 387 -20.15 -19.32 -21.36
CA GLY A 387 -20.13 -20.79 -21.40
C GLY A 387 -19.89 -21.34 -22.82
N LYS A 388 -20.18 -20.55 -23.85
CA LYS A 388 -19.85 -20.84 -25.25
C LYS A 388 -18.86 -19.80 -25.78
N SER A 389 -19.33 -18.83 -26.56
CA SER A 389 -18.47 -17.91 -27.28
C SER A 389 -18.62 -16.46 -26.85
N VAL A 390 -17.51 -15.73 -26.94
CA VAL A 390 -17.50 -14.26 -26.87
C VAL A 390 -17.25 -13.74 -28.28
N ASN A 391 -18.12 -12.87 -28.78
CA ASN A 391 -18.00 -12.25 -30.10
C ASN A 391 -17.99 -10.73 -29.94
N LEU A 392 -16.87 -10.11 -30.30
CA LEU A 392 -16.70 -8.66 -30.32
C LEU A 392 -16.58 -8.19 -31.76
N THR A 393 -17.39 -7.22 -32.16
CA THR A 393 -17.36 -6.66 -33.52
C THR A 393 -17.57 -5.15 -33.47
N GLY A 394 -16.67 -4.42 -34.12
CA GLY A 394 -16.72 -2.97 -34.22
C GLY A 394 -15.72 -2.45 -35.24
N LYS A 395 -15.66 -1.13 -35.39
CA LYS A 395 -14.63 -0.46 -36.18
C LYS A 395 -13.26 -0.69 -35.56
N ASN A 396 -13.11 -0.39 -34.28
CA ASN A 396 -11.98 -0.82 -33.45
C ASN A 396 -12.48 -1.64 -32.26
N VAL A 397 -11.63 -2.55 -31.76
CA VAL A 397 -11.84 -3.22 -30.47
C VAL A 397 -10.68 -2.88 -29.55
N ILE A 398 -10.95 -2.08 -28.52
CA ILE A 398 -9.96 -1.47 -27.64
C ILE A 398 -10.16 -2.00 -26.23
N MET A 399 -9.15 -2.68 -25.69
CA MET A 399 -9.13 -3.25 -24.35
C MET A 399 -8.10 -2.53 -23.47
N GLU A 400 -8.58 -1.59 -22.66
CA GLU A 400 -7.78 -0.81 -21.72
C GLU A 400 -7.76 -1.42 -20.31
N THR A 401 -6.91 -0.85 -19.47
CA THR A 401 -6.77 -1.18 -18.05
C THR A 401 -7.70 -0.32 -17.18
N SER A 402 -8.09 -0.85 -16.02
CA SER A 402 -8.55 -0.06 -14.89
C SER A 402 -7.37 0.35 -14.01
N GLU A 403 -7.47 1.51 -13.35
CA GLU A 403 -6.40 2.08 -12.52
C GLU A 403 -6.81 2.21 -11.05
N ASP A 404 -5.94 1.71 -10.16
CA ASP A 404 -6.01 1.95 -8.73
C ASP A 404 -4.87 2.89 -8.32
N SER A 405 -5.20 3.96 -7.59
CA SER A 405 -4.21 4.92 -7.10
C SER A 405 -4.28 5.11 -5.59
N LEU A 406 -3.11 5.23 -4.97
CA LEU A 406 -2.95 5.52 -3.55
C LEU A 406 -1.87 6.58 -3.37
N HIS A 407 -2.18 7.65 -2.66
CA HIS A 407 -1.24 8.69 -2.25
C HIS A 407 -1.32 8.86 -0.74
N GLN A 408 -0.23 8.55 -0.06
CA GLN A 408 -0.11 8.69 1.39
C GLN A 408 0.99 9.69 1.72
N LYS A 409 0.73 10.55 2.70
CA LYS A 409 1.69 11.54 3.17
C LYS A 409 1.62 11.68 4.67
N THR A 410 2.72 11.38 5.33
CA THR A 410 2.88 11.52 6.78
C THR A 410 3.93 12.60 7.07
N GLN A 411 3.65 13.45 8.05
CA GLN A 411 4.54 14.51 8.51
C GLN A 411 4.50 14.56 10.02
N SER A 412 5.66 14.53 10.66
CA SER A 412 5.79 14.71 12.10
C SER A 412 6.84 15.76 12.42
N SER A 413 6.62 16.54 13.47
CA SER A 413 7.61 17.47 14.00
C SER A 413 7.52 17.52 15.52
N ASN A 414 8.66 17.31 16.19
CA ASN A 414 8.76 17.39 17.63
C ASN A 414 9.76 18.49 18.04
N LYS A 415 9.39 19.29 19.03
CA LYS A 415 10.27 20.26 19.68
C LYS A 415 10.18 20.06 21.18
N GLN A 416 11.31 19.84 21.84
CA GLN A 416 11.36 19.57 23.27
C GLN A 416 12.49 20.35 23.93
N TYR A 417 12.21 20.89 25.11
CA TYR A 417 13.16 21.57 25.98
C TYR A 417 12.95 21.04 27.38
N GLY A 418 13.94 20.41 27.99
CA GLY A 418 13.72 19.79 29.29
C GLY A 418 14.99 19.64 30.11
N VAL A 419 14.80 19.49 31.41
CA VAL A 419 15.83 19.02 32.34
C VAL A 419 15.62 17.52 32.49
N THR A 420 16.61 16.75 32.08
CA THR A 420 16.64 15.29 32.19
C THR A 420 17.53 14.89 33.35
N VAL A 421 17.01 14.05 34.23
CA VAL A 421 17.78 13.39 35.29
C VAL A 421 17.94 11.93 34.88
N SER A 422 19.18 11.45 34.80
CA SER A 422 19.48 10.07 34.42
C SER A 422 20.48 9.41 35.37
N THR A 423 20.37 8.09 35.50
CA THR A 423 21.30 7.24 36.24
C THR A 423 22.00 6.30 35.25
N SER A 424 23.31 6.45 35.10
CA SER A 424 24.13 5.63 34.22
C SER A 424 25.14 4.84 35.05
N GLY A 425 25.05 3.51 35.04
CA GLY A 425 26.07 2.62 35.62
C GLY A 425 26.93 1.98 34.52
N TYR A 426 28.25 1.90 34.72
CA TYR A 426 29.20 1.40 33.71
C TYR A 426 29.17 -0.13 33.46
N ALA A 427 28.10 -0.83 33.84
CA ALA A 427 27.97 -2.28 33.61
C ALA A 427 26.79 -2.67 32.70
N VAL A 428 26.09 -1.72 32.05
CA VAL A 428 24.84 -2.01 31.32
C VAL A 428 24.74 -1.32 29.96
N THR A 429 25.85 -0.96 29.31
CA THR A 429 25.83 -0.49 27.91
C THR A 429 26.10 -1.61 26.89
N ALA A 430 26.44 -2.83 27.33
CA ALA A 430 26.49 -4.02 26.49
C ALA A 430 25.18 -4.83 26.46
N ALA A 431 24.31 -4.67 27.47
CA ALA A 431 23.11 -5.50 27.59
C ALA A 431 21.91 -5.00 26.76
N GLN A 432 21.85 -3.72 26.41
CA GLN A 432 20.65 -3.13 25.76
C GLN A 432 20.56 -3.39 24.25
N SER A 433 21.70 -3.49 23.56
CA SER A 433 21.78 -3.97 22.18
C SER A 433 21.51 -5.47 22.10
N ILE A 434 21.99 -6.23 23.08
CA ILE A 434 21.75 -7.68 23.19
C ILE A 434 20.29 -7.98 23.58
N GLU A 435 19.64 -7.16 24.39
CA GLU A 435 18.23 -7.38 24.81
C GLU A 435 17.23 -7.09 23.69
N LYS A 436 17.46 -6.06 22.87
CA LYS A 436 16.67 -5.82 21.64
C LYS A 436 16.97 -6.85 20.54
N ALA A 437 18.23 -7.29 20.42
CA ALA A 437 18.61 -8.38 19.53
C ALA A 437 18.02 -9.73 19.98
N ALA A 438 17.97 -10.01 21.29
CA ALA A 438 17.42 -11.25 21.84
C ALA A 438 15.90 -11.32 21.71
N LYS A 439 15.16 -10.21 21.91
CA LYS A 439 13.72 -10.14 21.66
C LYS A 439 13.35 -10.32 20.18
N ALA A 440 14.18 -9.86 19.25
CA ALA A 440 14.01 -10.10 17.81
C ALA A 440 14.28 -11.56 17.43
N ILE A 441 15.22 -12.21 18.11
CA ILE A 441 15.54 -13.64 17.91
C ILE A 441 14.47 -14.56 18.51
N GLU A 442 13.83 -14.17 19.62
CA GLU A 442 12.82 -14.98 20.32
C GLU A 442 11.50 -15.11 19.54
N ASN A 443 11.16 -14.13 18.68
CA ASN A 443 9.93 -14.12 17.89
C ASN A 443 10.04 -14.77 16.48
N LYS A 444 11.18 -15.39 16.16
CA LYS A 444 11.36 -16.34 15.04
C LYS A 444 10.89 -15.94 13.63
N GLU A 445 10.63 -14.67 13.32
CA GLU A 445 10.46 -14.22 11.94
C GLU A 445 11.31 -12.97 11.66
N ASP A 446 12.18 -13.13 10.68
CA ASP A 446 13.11 -12.19 10.06
C ASP A 446 14.53 -11.97 10.67
N LYS A 447 15.52 -12.61 10.02
CA LYS A 447 16.96 -12.51 10.33
C LYS A 447 17.54 -11.13 9.98
N ARG A 448 16.85 -10.32 9.16
CA ARG A 448 17.34 -9.00 8.75
C ARG A 448 17.27 -7.96 9.84
N LEU A 449 16.20 -7.95 10.64
CA LEU A 449 16.07 -7.03 11.76
C LEU A 449 17.18 -7.26 12.78
N ALA A 450 17.54 -8.53 13.00
CA ALA A 450 18.66 -8.92 13.85
C ALA A 450 20.01 -8.44 13.28
N ALA A 451 20.21 -8.49 11.97
CA ALA A 451 21.42 -7.98 11.32
C ALA A 451 21.55 -6.44 11.39
N ILE A 452 20.44 -5.69 11.24
CA ILE A 452 20.44 -4.23 11.40
C ILE A 452 20.78 -3.84 12.85
N TYR A 453 20.20 -4.53 13.84
CA TYR A 453 20.56 -4.31 15.25
C TYR A 453 21.99 -4.75 15.60
N MET A 454 22.53 -5.79 14.93
CA MET A 454 23.91 -6.20 15.09
C MET A 454 24.91 -5.24 14.43
N ALA A 455 24.58 -4.65 13.28
CA ALA A 455 25.39 -3.61 12.64
C ALA A 455 25.46 -2.34 13.50
N GLN A 456 24.36 -1.97 14.15
CA GLN A 456 24.33 -0.82 15.07
C GLN A 456 25.03 -1.10 16.41
N ALA A 457 25.17 -2.37 16.80
CA ALA A 457 25.88 -2.82 18.00
C ALA A 457 27.36 -3.19 17.75
N GLY A 458 27.78 -3.34 16.49
CA GLY A 458 29.07 -3.88 16.08
C GLY A 458 30.29 -2.98 16.32
N VAL A 459 30.11 -1.74 16.79
CA VAL A 459 31.21 -0.77 16.90
C VAL A 459 31.98 -0.87 18.23
N ASN A 460 31.49 -1.60 19.24
CA ASN A 460 32.22 -1.80 20.51
C ASN A 460 32.78 -3.22 20.70
N ALA A 461 32.58 -4.15 19.74
CA ALA A 461 33.12 -5.51 19.81
C ALA A 461 34.47 -5.66 19.05
N ALA A 462 34.95 -4.63 18.37
CA ALA A 462 36.20 -4.66 17.59
C ALA A 462 37.48 -4.51 18.44
N GLN A 463 37.41 -4.75 19.76
CA GLN A 463 38.58 -4.97 20.62
C GLN A 463 38.54 -6.29 21.39
N ALA A 464 37.61 -7.19 21.05
CA ALA A 464 37.60 -8.57 21.52
C ALA A 464 37.55 -9.53 20.32
N ASN A 465 38.74 -10.02 19.93
CA ASN A 465 39.03 -10.93 18.82
C ASN A 465 37.86 -11.85 18.39
N LEU A 466 37.36 -11.68 17.17
CA LEU A 466 36.55 -12.65 16.45
C LEU A 466 37.19 -12.96 15.10
N THR A 467 38.24 -13.78 15.13
CA THR A 467 38.57 -14.68 14.03
C THR A 467 37.68 -15.90 14.17
N ALA A 468 36.71 -16.08 13.29
CA ALA A 468 35.98 -17.34 13.19
C ALA A 468 35.40 -17.54 11.78
N ALA A 469 36.28 -17.83 10.83
CA ALA A 469 35.94 -18.67 9.68
C ALA A 469 37.21 -19.46 9.32
N ASP A 470 37.12 -20.77 9.53
CA ASP A 470 38.03 -21.81 9.03
C ASP A 470 39.36 -22.06 9.77
N SER A 471 39.32 -22.91 10.80
CA SER A 471 40.26 -24.04 11.03
C SER A 471 40.20 -24.55 12.47
N SER A 472 40.10 -25.87 12.58
CA SER A 472 40.07 -26.69 13.79
C SER A 472 41.30 -26.56 14.68
N ALA A 473 41.09 -26.18 15.94
CA ALA A 473 41.97 -26.52 17.07
C ALA A 473 41.12 -26.55 18.36
N GLU A 474 41.46 -27.49 19.24
CA GLU A 474 40.76 -27.89 20.47
C GLU A 474 40.11 -26.75 21.27
N ILE A 475 38.89 -27.04 21.73
CA ILE A 475 38.20 -26.30 22.79
C ILE A 475 39.01 -26.47 24.09
N ASN A 476 40.01 -25.61 24.27
CA ASN A 476 40.51 -25.27 25.61
C ASN A 476 39.56 -24.24 26.19
N GLN A 477 38.76 -24.69 27.14
CA GLN A 477 37.89 -23.87 27.98
C GLN A 477 38.66 -22.64 28.50
N PRO A 478 38.15 -21.41 28.36
CA PRO A 478 38.50 -20.35 29.28
C PRO A 478 37.78 -20.68 30.59
N THR A 479 38.41 -21.54 31.38
CA THR A 479 38.13 -21.71 32.79
C THR A 479 38.39 -20.37 33.45
N VAL A 480 37.34 -19.58 33.68
CA VAL A 480 37.39 -18.58 34.75
C VAL A 480 37.19 -19.38 36.03
N ASN A 481 38.31 -19.86 36.58
CA ASN A 481 38.36 -20.43 37.92
C ASN A 481 37.91 -19.36 38.93
N ALA A 482 36.63 -19.42 39.27
CA ALA A 482 36.15 -19.06 40.59
C ALA A 482 36.44 -20.24 41.53
N GLU A 483 37.69 -20.39 41.98
CA GLU A 483 38.00 -21.22 43.16
C GLU A 483 39.03 -20.53 44.07
N ASN A 484 38.55 -20.23 45.28
CA ASN A 484 39.27 -20.21 46.55
C ASN A 484 40.61 -19.47 46.64
N ASN A 485 40.52 -18.16 46.92
CA ASN A 485 41.34 -17.62 48.00
C ASN A 485 40.43 -16.95 49.03
N ALA A 486 39.83 -17.79 49.88
CA ALA A 486 39.36 -17.35 51.17
C ALA A 486 40.58 -17.02 52.04
N ASN A 487 41.07 -15.79 51.92
CA ASN A 487 41.73 -15.16 53.06
C ASN A 487 41.30 -13.69 53.14
N ALA A 488 40.73 -13.35 54.29
CA ALA A 488 40.20 -12.05 54.62
C ALA A 488 41.31 -10.99 54.69
N ASN A 489 40.92 -9.73 54.44
CA ASN A 489 41.65 -8.47 54.59
C ASN A 489 42.39 -7.94 53.34
N ASP A 490 41.65 -7.36 52.38
CA ASP A 490 41.74 -5.92 52.09
C ASP A 490 40.57 -5.51 51.17
N GLY A 491 40.00 -4.32 51.40
CA GLY A 491 38.72 -3.91 50.83
C GLY A 491 38.77 -3.28 49.45
N GLY A 492 37.73 -3.53 48.64
CA GLY A 492 37.19 -2.53 47.71
C GLY A 492 37.27 -2.87 46.21
N SER A 493 36.10 -3.08 45.59
CA SER A 493 35.58 -2.23 44.50
C SER A 493 34.19 -2.71 44.07
N ALA A 494 33.19 -1.87 44.35
CA ALA A 494 31.77 -2.07 44.11
C ALA A 494 31.29 -1.34 42.83
N SER A 495 30.16 -1.80 42.31
CA SER A 495 29.36 -1.25 41.21
C SER A 495 29.36 0.30 41.11
N LEU A 496 29.68 0.82 39.92
CA LEU A 496 29.79 2.26 39.61
C LEU A 496 28.41 2.86 39.25
N ILE A 497 27.94 3.86 39.99
CA ILE A 497 26.69 4.62 39.69
C ILE A 497 27.05 6.09 39.42
N LYS A 498 26.73 6.61 38.23
CA LYS A 498 26.84 8.03 37.86
C LYS A 498 25.45 8.63 37.68
N VAL A 499 25.19 9.78 38.29
CA VAL A 499 23.94 10.53 38.13
C VAL A 499 24.23 11.74 37.25
N ASN A 500 23.44 11.94 36.20
CA ASN A 500 23.55 13.09 35.30
C ASN A 500 22.27 13.93 35.32
N VAL A 501 22.43 15.24 35.45
CA VAL A 501 21.33 16.22 35.30
C VAL A 501 21.67 17.11 34.12
N SER A 502 20.86 17.10 33.05
CA SER A 502 21.15 17.84 31.82
C SER A 502 19.96 18.65 31.32
N VAL A 503 20.19 19.88 30.88
CA VAL A 503 19.25 20.66 30.07
C VAL A 503 19.41 20.26 28.62
N THR A 504 18.34 19.83 27.96
CA THR A 504 18.34 19.45 26.54
C THR A 504 17.37 20.30 25.73
N ALA A 505 17.72 20.52 24.47
CA ALA A 505 16.92 21.17 23.44
C ALA A 505 16.94 20.29 22.18
N ASP A 506 15.78 19.76 21.83
CA ASP A 506 15.57 18.76 20.81
C ASP A 506 14.63 19.29 19.73
N ASN A 507 14.97 19.10 18.47
CA ASN A 507 14.09 19.41 17.35
C ASN A 507 14.25 18.36 16.25
N SER A 508 13.14 17.69 15.91
CA SER A 508 13.09 16.70 14.83
C SER A 508 11.92 16.96 13.89
N LYS A 509 12.12 16.61 12.63
CA LYS A 509 11.10 16.64 11.57
C LYS A 509 11.27 15.42 10.67
N GLN A 510 10.16 14.78 10.34
CA GLN A 510 10.11 13.67 9.39
C GLN A 510 8.94 13.90 8.42
N LYS A 511 9.16 13.56 7.16
CA LYS A 511 8.16 13.59 6.09
C LYS A 511 8.35 12.38 5.20
N THR A 512 7.29 11.59 5.02
CA THR A 512 7.24 10.46 4.09
C THR A 512 6.07 10.65 3.13
N GLU A 513 6.30 10.45 1.85
CA GLU A 513 5.31 10.46 0.77
C GLU A 513 5.41 9.13 0.01
N TYR A 514 4.29 8.44 -0.15
CA TYR A 514 4.17 7.19 -0.90
C TYR A 514 3.09 7.36 -1.96
N HIS A 515 3.39 6.96 -3.19
CA HIS A 515 2.45 6.91 -4.30
C HIS A 515 2.48 5.52 -4.92
N ASN A 516 1.31 4.95 -5.15
CA ASN A 516 1.13 3.72 -5.92
C ASN A 516 0.10 3.98 -7.01
N ASN A 517 0.35 3.48 -8.22
CA ASN A 517 -0.59 3.40 -9.31
C ASN A 517 -0.52 1.99 -9.90
N ALA A 518 -1.57 1.19 -9.76
CA ALA A 518 -1.63 -0.17 -10.26
C ALA A 518 -2.64 -0.28 -11.41
N GLN A 519 -2.26 -0.95 -12.49
CA GLN A 519 -3.11 -1.17 -13.65
C GLN A 519 -3.55 -2.62 -13.73
N THR A 520 -4.82 -2.86 -14.07
CA THR A 520 -5.36 -4.22 -14.28
C THR A 520 -6.16 -4.26 -15.57
N GLY A 521 -5.84 -5.21 -16.45
CA GLY A 521 -6.50 -5.30 -17.75
C GLY A 521 -7.86 -5.98 -17.73
N THR A 522 -8.44 -6.03 -18.93
CA THR A 522 -9.69 -6.71 -19.25
C THR A 522 -9.49 -8.23 -19.31
N VAL A 523 -10.41 -8.98 -18.72
CA VAL A 523 -10.41 -10.45 -18.71
C VAL A 523 -11.57 -10.96 -19.57
N ILE A 524 -11.28 -11.84 -20.52
CA ILE A 524 -12.26 -12.48 -21.40
C ILE A 524 -12.09 -13.99 -21.32
N HIS A 525 -13.14 -14.69 -20.91
CA HIS A 525 -13.17 -16.14 -20.84
C HIS A 525 -14.32 -16.70 -21.68
N ALA A 526 -14.01 -17.64 -22.57
CA ALA A 526 -14.99 -18.37 -23.35
C ALA A 526 -14.78 -19.88 -23.21
N GLY A 527 -15.85 -20.64 -22.95
CA GLY A 527 -15.79 -22.11 -22.95
C GLY A 527 -15.52 -22.72 -24.33
N GLN A 528 -15.75 -21.94 -25.40
CA GLN A 528 -15.49 -22.30 -26.79
C GLN A 528 -14.67 -21.20 -27.47
N ASN A 529 -15.27 -20.37 -28.30
CA ASN A 529 -14.49 -19.45 -29.15
C ASN A 529 -14.51 -18.01 -28.63
N VAL A 530 -13.36 -17.33 -28.67
CA VAL A 530 -13.30 -15.87 -28.62
C VAL A 530 -13.07 -15.37 -30.04
N ASN A 531 -13.99 -14.57 -30.57
CA ASN A 531 -13.89 -13.97 -31.89
C ASN A 531 -13.87 -12.45 -31.75
N ILE A 532 -12.75 -11.84 -32.15
CA ILE A 532 -12.58 -10.39 -32.16
C ILE A 532 -12.43 -9.96 -33.62
N ASN A 533 -13.42 -9.24 -34.15
CA ASN A 533 -13.44 -8.73 -35.52
C ASN A 533 -13.45 -7.21 -35.49
N ALA A 534 -12.36 -6.59 -35.93
CA ALA A 534 -12.26 -5.14 -36.10
C ALA A 534 -12.13 -4.77 -37.57
N GLU A 535 -12.88 -3.77 -38.04
CA GLU A 535 -12.70 -3.22 -39.39
C GLU A 535 -11.33 -2.55 -39.54
N GLU A 536 -10.83 -1.92 -38.47
CA GLU A 536 -9.54 -1.25 -38.41
C GLU A 536 -8.61 -1.96 -37.42
N ASN A 537 -8.68 -1.67 -36.12
CA ASN A 537 -7.64 -2.12 -35.18
C ASN A 537 -8.18 -2.94 -34.00
N ILE A 538 -7.35 -3.89 -33.54
CA ILE A 538 -7.50 -4.54 -32.23
C ILE A 538 -6.37 -4.04 -31.34
N GLU A 539 -6.71 -3.43 -30.21
CA GLU A 539 -5.74 -2.93 -29.24
C GLU A 539 -6.04 -3.52 -27.85
N GLY A 540 -5.01 -3.98 -27.13
CA GLY A 540 -5.16 -4.48 -25.76
C GLY A 540 -3.99 -4.14 -24.85
N LYS A 541 -4.25 -3.89 -23.56
CA LYS A 541 -3.23 -3.63 -22.54
C LYS A 541 -3.44 -4.49 -21.30
N GLY A 542 -2.42 -5.28 -20.95
CA GLY A 542 -2.45 -6.24 -19.85
C GLY A 542 -3.68 -7.15 -19.85
N VAL A 543 -4.19 -7.51 -21.03
CA VAL A 543 -5.43 -8.31 -21.16
C VAL A 543 -5.19 -9.77 -20.78
N ASP A 544 -6.24 -10.48 -20.38
CA ASP A 544 -6.23 -11.94 -20.23
C ASP A 544 -7.39 -12.53 -21.04
N ILE A 545 -7.07 -13.18 -22.16
CA ILE A 545 -8.07 -13.75 -23.07
C ILE A 545 -7.88 -15.26 -23.13
N THR A 546 -8.90 -16.01 -22.73
CA THR A 546 -8.87 -17.47 -22.73
C THR A 546 -10.04 -18.08 -23.48
N GLY A 547 -9.75 -19.10 -24.29
CA GLY A 547 -10.75 -19.81 -25.09
C GLY A 547 -10.28 -21.18 -25.55
N GLN A 548 -11.19 -21.97 -26.11
CA GLN A 548 -10.83 -23.14 -26.91
C GLN A 548 -10.15 -22.71 -28.21
N ASN A 549 -10.83 -21.87 -29.00
CA ASN A 549 -10.23 -21.25 -30.17
C ASN A 549 -10.32 -19.73 -30.02
N ILE A 550 -9.28 -19.03 -30.45
CA ILE A 550 -9.25 -17.56 -30.45
C ILE A 550 -8.99 -17.10 -31.87
N ASN A 551 -9.85 -16.23 -32.38
CA ASN A 551 -9.72 -15.63 -33.71
C ASN A 551 -9.61 -14.12 -33.53
N LEU A 552 -8.46 -13.57 -33.91
CA LEU A 552 -8.18 -12.14 -33.93
C LEU A 552 -8.13 -11.69 -35.39
N ASN A 553 -9.07 -10.84 -35.82
CA ASN A 553 -9.18 -10.39 -37.19
C ASN A 553 -9.28 -8.86 -37.23
N ALA A 554 -8.25 -8.20 -37.74
CA ALA A 554 -8.18 -6.75 -37.89
C ALA A 554 -7.90 -6.35 -39.34
N GLY A 555 -8.64 -5.38 -39.87
CA GLY A 555 -8.38 -4.86 -41.21
C GLY A 555 -7.08 -4.06 -41.33
N ASN A 556 -6.58 -3.49 -40.22
CA ASN A 556 -5.32 -2.76 -40.12
C ASN A 556 -4.36 -3.43 -39.15
N ASP A 557 -4.34 -3.03 -37.87
CA ASP A 557 -3.28 -3.43 -36.94
C ASP A 557 -3.83 -4.23 -35.74
N ILE A 558 -3.04 -5.17 -35.23
CA ILE A 558 -3.26 -5.82 -33.92
C ILE A 558 -2.14 -5.40 -32.99
N LYS A 559 -2.47 -4.83 -31.84
CA LYS A 559 -1.50 -4.37 -30.84
C LYS A 559 -1.85 -4.87 -29.44
N PHE A 560 -0.89 -5.51 -28.79
CA PHE A 560 -0.98 -5.85 -27.37
C PHE A 560 0.23 -5.27 -26.63
N ASP A 561 -0.05 -4.44 -25.62
CA ASP A 561 0.95 -3.89 -24.70
C ASP A 561 0.83 -4.53 -23.30
N ALA A 562 1.88 -4.45 -22.49
CA ALA A 562 1.76 -4.71 -21.05
C ALA A 562 0.93 -3.62 -20.35
N ALA A 563 0.35 -3.97 -19.21
CA ALA A 563 -0.09 -3.00 -18.22
C ALA A 563 1.09 -2.61 -17.32
N HIS A 564 1.11 -1.37 -16.81
CA HIS A 564 2.21 -0.87 -15.98
C HIS A 564 1.72 -0.47 -14.59
N SER A 565 2.39 -0.98 -13.57
CA SER A 565 2.21 -0.58 -12.17
C SER A 565 3.43 0.18 -11.68
N THR A 566 3.23 1.33 -11.03
CA THR A 566 4.32 2.20 -10.54
C THR A 566 4.19 2.47 -9.05
N GLU A 567 5.28 2.26 -8.30
CA GLU A 567 5.42 2.64 -6.90
C GLU A 567 6.49 3.72 -6.71
N LYS A 568 6.23 4.70 -5.85
CA LYS A 568 7.19 5.78 -5.52
C LYS A 568 7.19 6.07 -4.03
N LEU A 569 8.38 6.00 -3.42
CA LEU A 569 8.63 6.36 -2.03
C LEU A 569 9.55 7.58 -1.97
N LYS A 570 9.21 8.56 -1.13
CA LYS A 570 10.09 9.68 -0.78
C LYS A 570 10.07 9.91 0.71
N SER A 571 11.21 9.77 1.36
CA SER A 571 11.38 10.01 2.79
C SER A 571 12.42 11.11 3.02
N THR A 572 12.16 12.00 3.97
CA THR A 572 13.12 12.99 4.45
C THR A 572 12.99 13.15 5.96
N ASP A 573 14.11 13.14 6.65
CA ASP A 573 14.18 13.40 8.08
C ASP A 573 15.30 14.40 8.39
N SER A 574 15.13 15.11 9.51
CA SER A 574 16.15 15.99 10.05
C SER A 574 16.00 16.11 11.56
N GLY A 575 17.13 16.09 12.27
CA GLY A 575 17.19 16.19 13.72
C GLY A 575 18.30 17.12 14.17
N SER A 576 18.08 17.80 15.30
CA SER A 576 19.11 18.53 16.03
C SER A 576 18.87 18.39 17.53
N HIS A 577 19.93 18.06 18.27
CA HIS A 577 19.94 17.94 19.72
C HIS A 577 21.05 18.82 20.30
N TYR A 578 20.76 19.54 21.37
CA TYR A 578 21.74 20.29 22.15
C TYR A 578 21.52 19.99 23.62
N GLY A 579 22.57 19.64 24.35
CA GLY A 579 22.53 19.27 25.75
C GLY A 579 23.66 19.93 26.51
N ALA A 580 23.37 20.43 27.71
CA ALA A 580 24.38 20.85 28.68
C ALA A 580 23.95 20.38 30.07
N GLY A 581 24.81 19.66 30.78
CA GLY A 581 24.50 19.04 32.04
C GLY A 581 25.67 18.98 33.00
N VAL A 582 25.38 18.50 34.20
CA VAL A 582 26.34 18.24 35.25
C VAL A 582 26.18 16.79 35.73
N GLY A 583 27.28 16.04 35.74
CA GLY A 583 27.33 14.65 36.18
C GLY A 583 28.11 14.50 37.49
N PHE A 584 27.68 13.60 38.37
CA PHE A 584 28.34 13.30 39.65
C PHE A 584 28.55 11.78 39.80
N GLY A 585 29.80 11.36 40.06
CA GLY A 585 30.20 9.96 40.25
C GLY A 585 30.76 9.70 41.66
N LEU A 586 30.43 8.53 42.24
CA LEU A 586 30.57 8.28 43.69
C LEU A 586 31.66 7.26 44.12
N VAL A 587 32.31 6.50 43.22
CA VAL A 587 33.39 5.54 43.59
C VAL A 587 34.33 5.30 42.39
N GLY A 588 35.64 5.14 42.61
CA GLY A 588 36.67 4.80 41.60
C GLY A 588 37.61 5.95 41.24
N GLY A 589 38.59 5.74 40.34
CA GLY A 589 39.58 6.75 39.93
C GLY A 589 39.03 8.03 39.26
N GLN A 590 37.71 8.20 39.25
CA GLN A 590 37.01 9.42 38.85
C GLN A 590 35.91 9.77 39.88
N ASN A 591 36.20 10.70 40.80
CA ASN A 591 35.26 11.16 41.85
C ASN A 591 35.02 12.67 41.68
N GLY A 592 33.75 13.12 41.64
CA GLY A 592 33.38 14.55 41.67
C GLY A 592 32.47 15.04 40.53
N PHE A 593 32.32 16.37 40.42
CA PHE A 593 31.42 17.03 39.46
C PHE A 593 32.06 17.18 38.07
N SER A 594 31.33 16.78 37.03
CA SER A 594 31.71 16.92 35.62
C SER A 594 30.69 17.79 34.88
N ILE A 595 31.11 18.60 33.90
CA ILE A 595 30.23 19.33 33.00
C ILE A 595 30.11 18.52 31.70
N GLU A 596 28.91 18.09 31.37
CA GLU A 596 28.58 17.34 30.17
C GLU A 596 28.02 18.30 29.11
N LEU A 597 28.62 18.36 27.94
CA LEU A 597 28.13 19.10 26.78
C LEU A 597 27.83 18.09 25.68
N ALA A 598 26.73 18.25 24.96
CA ALA A 598 26.37 17.42 23.82
C ALA A 598 25.72 18.28 22.73
N ALA A 599 26.08 18.05 21.47
CA ALA A 599 25.42 18.64 20.32
C ALA A 599 25.41 17.62 19.19
N SER A 600 24.27 17.38 18.57
CA SER A 600 24.19 16.52 17.39
C SER A 600 23.21 17.04 16.35
N LYS A 601 23.44 16.66 15.10
CA LYS A 601 22.61 17.00 13.95
C LYS A 601 22.58 15.81 13.00
N SER A 602 21.38 15.43 12.55
CA SER A 602 21.17 14.37 11.56
C SER A 602 20.29 14.84 10.42
N LYS A 603 20.47 14.21 9.25
CA LYS A 603 19.63 14.38 8.08
C LYS A 603 19.64 13.09 7.25
N GLY A 604 18.46 12.57 6.94
CA GLY A 604 18.27 11.50 5.98
C GLY A 604 17.39 11.91 4.80
N LYS A 605 17.63 11.24 3.67
CA LYS A 605 16.78 11.30 2.47
C LYS A 605 16.77 9.91 1.83
N GLU A 606 15.58 9.45 1.47
CA GLU A 606 15.37 8.18 0.74
C GLU A 606 14.45 8.47 -0.45
N ASN A 607 14.74 7.90 -1.61
CA ASN A 607 13.83 7.86 -2.74
C ASN A 607 13.82 6.45 -3.31
N GLY A 608 12.64 5.89 -3.54
CA GLY A 608 12.46 4.62 -4.22
C GLY A 608 11.48 4.77 -5.37
N THR A 609 11.70 4.08 -6.48
CA THR A 609 10.76 3.95 -7.60
C THR A 609 10.78 2.51 -8.10
N SER A 610 9.61 1.91 -8.34
CA SER A 610 9.47 0.61 -9.01
C SER A 610 8.45 0.76 -10.14
N ASP A 611 8.77 0.24 -11.31
CA ASP A 611 7.91 0.14 -12.48
C ASP A 611 7.85 -1.35 -12.87
N ILE A 612 6.66 -1.94 -12.75
CA ILE A 612 6.39 -3.36 -12.96
C ILE A 612 5.48 -3.49 -14.17
N ASN A 613 5.84 -4.37 -15.10
CA ASN A 613 5.05 -4.65 -16.28
C ASN A 613 4.23 -5.94 -16.06
N HIS A 614 3.04 -5.98 -16.64
CA HIS A 614 2.15 -7.14 -16.63
C HIS A 614 1.76 -7.45 -18.07
N ASN A 615 2.26 -8.55 -18.61
CA ASN A 615 2.06 -8.88 -20.01
C ASN A 615 0.57 -9.07 -20.35
N SER A 616 0.19 -8.70 -21.57
CA SER A 616 -1.07 -9.18 -22.16
C SER A 616 -0.95 -10.68 -22.46
N THR A 617 -1.92 -11.48 -22.02
CA THR A 617 -1.94 -12.93 -22.22
C THR A 617 -3.14 -13.35 -23.05
N ILE A 618 -2.91 -14.13 -24.10
CA ILE A 618 -3.95 -14.67 -24.98
C ILE A 618 -3.70 -16.16 -25.12
N THR A 619 -4.56 -16.98 -24.53
CA THR A 619 -4.38 -18.43 -24.45
C THR A 619 -5.54 -19.18 -25.08
N ALA A 620 -5.30 -19.73 -26.27
CA ALA A 620 -6.16 -20.71 -26.90
C ALA A 620 -5.75 -22.12 -26.47
N SER A 621 -6.67 -22.91 -25.92
CA SER A 621 -6.37 -24.32 -25.59
C SER A 621 -6.33 -25.23 -26.82
N ASN A 622 -6.77 -24.76 -27.99
CA ASN A 622 -6.68 -25.44 -29.27
C ASN A 622 -6.02 -24.55 -30.34
N THR A 623 -6.78 -23.70 -31.05
CA THR A 623 -6.22 -22.93 -32.16
C THR A 623 -6.26 -21.43 -31.89
N LEU A 624 -5.12 -20.76 -32.06
CA LEU A 624 -5.02 -19.31 -32.13
C LEU A 624 -4.83 -18.88 -33.59
N ASN A 625 -5.81 -18.18 -34.15
CA ASN A 625 -5.75 -17.60 -35.48
C ASN A 625 -5.59 -16.08 -35.39
N ILE A 626 -4.57 -15.54 -36.06
CA ILE A 626 -4.24 -14.12 -36.09
C ILE A 626 -4.28 -13.65 -37.54
N GLN A 627 -5.13 -12.68 -37.85
CA GLN A 627 -5.23 -12.09 -39.17
C GLN A 627 -5.17 -10.56 -39.05
N SER A 628 -4.16 -9.95 -39.66
CA SER A 628 -3.94 -8.50 -39.66
C SER A 628 -3.68 -8.02 -41.08
N GLY A 629 -4.42 -7.01 -41.54
CA GLY A 629 -4.19 -6.40 -42.87
C GLY A 629 -2.88 -5.61 -42.97
N ARG A 630 -2.29 -5.21 -41.85
CA ARG A 630 -1.03 -4.48 -41.75
C ARG A 630 -0.12 -5.10 -40.70
N ASP A 631 -0.03 -4.53 -39.49
CA ASP A 631 1.01 -4.90 -38.53
C ASP A 631 0.45 -5.69 -37.33
N VAL A 632 1.30 -6.52 -36.71
CA VAL A 632 1.07 -7.11 -35.39
C VAL A 632 2.20 -6.68 -34.46
N ILE A 633 1.85 -6.03 -33.36
CA ILE A 633 2.81 -5.46 -32.39
C ILE A 633 2.52 -6.04 -31.01
N LEU A 634 3.46 -6.79 -30.46
CA LEU A 634 3.39 -7.46 -29.16
C LEU A 634 4.49 -6.88 -28.26
N THR A 635 4.14 -5.92 -27.39
CA THR A 635 5.09 -5.27 -26.47
C THR A 635 4.73 -5.66 -25.04
N GLY A 636 5.39 -6.65 -24.46
CA GLY A 636 4.91 -7.24 -23.21
C GLY A 636 3.62 -8.05 -23.45
N ALA A 637 3.68 -9.03 -24.35
CA ALA A 637 2.54 -9.88 -24.66
C ALA A 637 2.92 -11.34 -24.97
N GLU A 638 2.09 -12.27 -24.49
CA GLU A 638 2.23 -13.72 -24.59
C GLU A 638 1.00 -14.31 -25.29
N LEU A 639 1.20 -14.80 -26.51
CA LEU A 639 0.16 -15.41 -27.32
C LEU A 639 0.40 -16.91 -27.40
N SER A 640 -0.58 -17.72 -27.01
CA SER A 640 -0.42 -19.17 -26.87
C SER A 640 -1.57 -19.93 -27.52
N GLY A 641 -1.24 -21.05 -28.17
CA GLY A 641 -2.17 -21.97 -28.82
C GLY A 641 -1.60 -23.38 -28.89
N GLU A 642 -2.42 -24.43 -28.86
CA GLU A 642 -1.95 -25.77 -29.23
C GLU A 642 -1.45 -25.78 -30.69
N GLN A 643 -2.12 -25.02 -31.56
CA GLN A 643 -1.67 -24.61 -32.87
C GLN A 643 -1.82 -23.09 -33.03
N VAL A 644 -0.82 -22.44 -33.63
CA VAL A 644 -0.87 -21.00 -33.96
C VAL A 644 -0.81 -20.81 -35.47
N ILE A 645 -1.77 -20.05 -36.02
CA ILE A 645 -1.80 -19.68 -37.43
C ILE A 645 -1.86 -18.16 -37.50
N ALA A 646 -0.94 -17.55 -38.23
CA ALA A 646 -0.88 -16.10 -38.37
C ALA A 646 -0.66 -15.66 -39.82
N ASP A 647 -1.52 -14.75 -40.31
CA ASP A 647 -1.40 -14.06 -41.58
C ASP A 647 -1.32 -12.55 -41.34
N ILE A 648 -0.12 -11.98 -41.53
CA ILE A 648 0.23 -10.62 -41.16
C ILE A 648 0.66 -9.87 -42.42
N GLY A 649 -0.13 -8.88 -42.83
CA GLY A 649 0.03 -8.20 -44.11
C GLY A 649 1.37 -7.46 -44.29
N ARG A 650 1.99 -6.96 -43.21
CA ARG A 650 3.25 -6.22 -43.23
C ARG A 650 4.23 -6.67 -42.17
N ASN A 651 4.17 -6.17 -40.95
CA ASN A 651 5.24 -6.38 -39.96
C ASN A 651 4.75 -7.12 -38.71
N LEU A 652 5.58 -8.01 -38.19
CA LEU A 652 5.42 -8.64 -36.87
C LEU A 652 6.53 -8.12 -35.96
N THR A 653 6.19 -7.45 -34.86
CA THR A 653 7.15 -7.01 -33.84
C THR A 653 6.80 -7.63 -32.50
N ILE A 654 7.74 -8.33 -31.87
CA ILE A 654 7.60 -8.90 -30.54
C ILE A 654 8.72 -8.36 -29.65
N SER A 655 8.37 -7.72 -28.54
CA SER A 655 9.32 -7.05 -27.65
C SER A 655 8.98 -7.32 -26.19
N SER A 656 9.90 -7.95 -25.46
CA SER A 656 9.80 -8.09 -24.00
C SER A 656 10.09 -6.77 -23.31
N GLU A 657 9.45 -6.53 -22.16
CA GLU A 657 9.69 -5.34 -21.36
C GLU A 657 10.43 -5.68 -20.06
N GLN A 658 11.26 -4.74 -19.61
CA GLN A 658 12.00 -4.85 -18.35
C GLN A 658 11.27 -4.13 -17.23
N ASP A 659 11.10 -4.82 -16.11
CA ASP A 659 10.74 -4.19 -14.84
C ASP A 659 11.93 -3.40 -14.32
N LYS A 660 11.67 -2.24 -13.71
CA LYS A 660 12.71 -1.30 -13.28
C LYS A 660 12.52 -0.90 -11.84
N GLU A 661 13.54 -1.06 -11.02
CA GLU A 661 13.54 -0.58 -9.64
C GLU A 661 14.77 0.26 -9.34
N LYS A 662 14.58 1.38 -8.64
CA LYS A 662 15.65 2.28 -8.21
C LYS A 662 15.45 2.69 -6.77
N TYR A 663 16.51 2.62 -5.98
CA TYR A 663 16.49 3.04 -4.58
C TYR A 663 17.75 3.83 -4.23
N ASP A 664 17.57 5.06 -3.76
CA ASP A 664 18.63 5.96 -3.31
C ASP A 664 18.37 6.37 -1.85
N ALA A 665 19.23 5.94 -0.94
CA ALA A 665 19.23 6.41 0.44
C ALA A 665 20.53 7.14 0.80
N LYS A 666 20.42 8.22 1.57
CA LYS A 666 21.55 8.95 2.14
C LYS A 666 21.20 9.43 3.53
N HIS A 667 21.95 8.96 4.52
CA HIS A 667 21.85 9.39 5.90
C HIS A 667 23.17 10.03 6.35
N THR A 668 23.11 11.12 7.12
CA THR A 668 24.29 11.82 7.62
C THR A 668 24.01 12.31 9.03
N SER A 669 24.90 11.99 9.96
CA SER A 669 24.84 12.45 11.34
C SER A 669 26.21 12.92 11.82
N VAL A 670 26.21 14.02 12.56
CA VAL A 670 27.40 14.58 13.21
C VAL A 670 27.04 14.90 14.64
N GLY A 671 27.88 14.47 15.58
CA GLY A 671 27.74 14.71 17.00
C GLY A 671 29.06 15.12 17.63
N ALA A 672 28.97 15.89 18.71
CA ALA A 672 30.08 16.20 19.59
C ALA A 672 29.58 16.15 21.03
N SER A 673 30.37 15.56 21.91
CA SER A 673 30.15 15.58 23.36
C SER A 673 31.43 15.90 24.11
N ALA A 674 31.32 16.53 25.27
CA ALA A 674 32.47 16.80 26.12
C ALA A 674 32.10 16.69 27.59
N SER A 675 32.87 15.90 28.34
CA SER A 675 32.82 15.80 29.79
C SER A 675 34.02 16.55 30.37
N ILE A 676 33.81 17.75 30.89
CA ILE A 676 34.86 18.61 31.47
C ILE A 676 34.91 18.40 32.98
N CYS A 677 36.03 17.89 33.48
CA CYS A 677 36.36 17.86 34.91
C CYS A 677 37.11 19.15 35.30
N VAL A 678 36.59 19.90 36.28
CA VAL A 678 37.19 21.13 36.85
C VAL A 678 37.77 20.86 38.26
N PRO A 679 39.09 20.69 38.44
CA PRO A 679 39.72 20.61 39.77
C PRO A 679 39.57 21.93 40.56
N PRO A 680 39.50 21.91 41.91
CA PRO A 680 39.57 20.76 42.82
C PRO A 680 38.24 19.99 42.97
N PHE A 681 37.19 20.35 42.22
CA PHE A 681 35.82 19.85 42.40
C PHE A 681 35.54 18.50 41.73
N CYS A 682 36.52 17.96 41.01
CA CYS A 682 36.57 16.56 40.57
C CYS A 682 38.01 16.08 40.44
N TYR A 683 38.18 14.78 40.63
CA TYR A 683 39.37 14.00 40.35
C TYR A 683 39.02 13.12 39.17
N GLY A 684 39.63 13.31 38.01
CA GLY A 684 39.34 12.53 36.81
C GLY A 684 39.82 13.21 35.52
N ALA A 685 39.71 12.50 34.41
CA ALA A 685 40.10 13.01 33.10
C ALA A 685 38.96 13.78 32.44
N SER A 686 39.21 15.01 31.97
CA SER A 686 38.32 15.64 31.00
C SER A 686 38.40 14.88 29.69
N SER A 687 37.25 14.64 29.06
CA SER A 687 37.18 14.01 27.75
C SER A 687 36.31 14.85 26.80
N ALA A 688 36.67 14.85 25.53
CA ALA A 688 35.82 15.35 24.46
C ALA A 688 35.78 14.29 23.37
N SER A 689 34.61 14.05 22.79
CA SER A 689 34.43 13.15 21.67
C SER A 689 33.66 13.83 20.56
N ALA A 690 34.03 13.56 19.33
CA ALA A 690 33.29 13.93 18.14
C ALA A 690 32.99 12.66 17.37
N ASN A 691 31.74 12.47 16.98
CA ASN A 691 31.31 11.35 16.16
C ASN A 691 30.76 11.87 14.82
N PHE A 692 31.09 11.17 13.75
CA PHE A 692 30.48 11.39 12.45
C PHE A 692 30.04 10.03 11.90
N ALA A 693 28.89 9.99 11.24
CA ALA A 693 28.44 8.83 10.50
C ALA A 693 27.74 9.28 9.23
N GLN A 694 28.03 8.61 8.12
CA GLN A 694 27.40 8.84 6.85
C GLN A 694 27.18 7.51 6.15
N ASP A 695 25.93 7.25 5.80
CA ASP A 695 25.48 6.05 5.11
C ASP A 695 24.92 6.47 3.75
N LYS A 696 25.27 5.74 2.70
CA LYS A 696 24.68 5.84 1.37
C LYS A 696 24.36 4.44 0.88
N MET A 697 23.23 4.32 0.22
CA MET A 697 22.84 3.12 -0.49
C MET A 697 22.24 3.51 -1.82
N LYS A 698 22.69 2.84 -2.88
CA LYS A 698 22.08 2.85 -4.19
C LYS A 698 21.78 1.43 -4.60
N SER A 699 20.63 1.23 -5.23
CA SER A 699 20.25 -0.03 -5.84
C SER A 699 19.52 0.27 -7.13
N ASP A 700 19.95 -0.34 -8.23
CA ASP A 700 19.30 -0.25 -9.52
C ASP A 700 19.04 -1.68 -10.04
N TYR A 701 17.84 -1.94 -10.54
CA TYR A 701 17.41 -3.23 -11.08
C TYR A 701 16.66 -3.01 -12.38
N GLU A 702 17.03 -3.73 -13.43
CA GLU A 702 16.36 -3.74 -14.73
C GLU A 702 16.34 -5.19 -15.24
N SER A 703 15.18 -5.84 -15.28
CA SER A 703 15.08 -7.23 -15.74
C SER A 703 13.77 -7.49 -16.47
N VAL A 704 13.86 -8.22 -17.59
CA VAL A 704 12.67 -8.91 -18.13
C VAL A 704 12.23 -9.92 -17.08
N ASN A 705 10.96 -9.87 -16.70
CA ASN A 705 10.36 -10.80 -15.76
C ASN A 705 9.36 -11.74 -16.44
N GLU A 706 8.72 -11.27 -17.50
CA GLU A 706 7.76 -11.99 -18.33
C GLU A 706 8.20 -11.83 -19.79
N GLN A 707 8.52 -12.93 -20.47
CA GLN A 707 9.06 -12.89 -21.83
C GLN A 707 7.93 -12.85 -22.85
N SER A 708 7.93 -11.82 -23.70
CA SER A 708 6.98 -11.75 -24.81
C SER A 708 7.24 -12.83 -25.85
N GLY A 709 6.18 -13.36 -26.44
CA GLY A 709 6.32 -14.40 -27.43
C GLY A 709 5.04 -14.97 -27.99
N ILE A 710 5.21 -15.78 -29.03
CA ILE A 710 4.19 -16.66 -29.58
C ILE A 710 4.57 -18.09 -29.22
N PHE A 711 3.67 -18.83 -28.57
CA PHE A 711 3.92 -20.15 -28.01
C PHE A 711 2.94 -21.17 -28.61
N ALA A 712 3.46 -22.07 -29.43
CA ALA A 712 2.70 -23.19 -29.99
C ALA A 712 2.89 -24.47 -29.16
N GLY A 713 1.83 -25.28 -29.07
CA GLY A 713 1.84 -26.62 -28.49
C GLY A 713 2.41 -27.66 -29.46
N SER A 714 1.86 -28.87 -29.42
CA SER A 714 2.26 -29.98 -30.31
C SER A 714 1.66 -29.89 -31.72
N GLY A 715 0.73 -28.96 -31.94
CA GLY A 715 0.18 -28.59 -33.23
C GLY A 715 1.13 -27.76 -34.11
N GLY A 716 2.09 -27.06 -33.50
CA GLY A 716 3.07 -26.23 -34.20
C GLY A 716 2.54 -24.86 -34.61
N TYR A 717 3.33 -24.11 -35.36
CA TYR A 717 2.92 -22.81 -35.89
C TYR A 717 3.10 -22.71 -37.41
N ASP A 718 2.22 -21.95 -38.05
CA ASP A 718 2.39 -21.47 -39.43
C ASP A 718 2.15 -19.96 -39.44
N ILE A 719 3.24 -19.21 -39.55
CA ILE A 719 3.25 -17.75 -39.44
C ILE A 719 3.76 -17.19 -40.77
N THR A 720 2.93 -16.38 -41.44
CA THR A 720 3.28 -15.66 -42.65
C THR A 720 3.26 -14.15 -42.37
N VAL A 721 4.37 -13.47 -42.63
CA VAL A 721 4.57 -12.03 -42.40
C VAL A 721 4.99 -11.37 -43.70
N GLY A 722 4.27 -10.35 -44.18
CA GLY A 722 4.48 -9.74 -45.50
C GLY A 722 5.86 -9.12 -45.72
N GLU A 723 6.41 -8.40 -44.74
CA GLU A 723 7.61 -7.58 -44.86
C GLU A 723 8.70 -7.97 -43.84
N HIS A 724 8.52 -7.69 -42.55
CA HIS A 724 9.58 -7.85 -41.56
C HIS A 724 9.09 -8.46 -40.24
N THR A 725 9.87 -9.38 -39.68
CA THR A 725 9.68 -9.92 -38.33
C THR A 725 10.79 -9.41 -37.41
N GLN A 726 10.46 -8.72 -36.32
CA GLN A 726 11.40 -8.22 -35.32
C GLN A 726 11.19 -8.91 -33.96
N LEU A 727 12.25 -9.45 -33.38
CA LEU A 727 12.27 -10.06 -32.04
C LEU A 727 13.21 -9.29 -31.10
N ASN A 728 12.70 -8.74 -30.00
CA ASN A 728 13.51 -8.04 -28.99
C ASN A 728 13.38 -8.75 -27.64
N GLY A 729 14.39 -9.57 -27.30
CA GLY A 729 14.38 -10.45 -26.14
C GLY A 729 13.14 -11.35 -26.09
N ALA A 730 12.63 -11.75 -27.25
CA ALA A 730 11.32 -12.36 -27.44
C ALA A 730 11.40 -13.66 -28.23
N VAL A 731 10.38 -14.52 -28.10
CA VAL A 731 10.42 -15.88 -28.68
C VAL A 731 9.24 -16.20 -29.59
N ILE A 732 9.52 -17.04 -30.60
CA ILE A 732 8.49 -17.82 -31.29
C ILE A 732 8.81 -19.30 -30.99
N ALA A 733 8.11 -19.86 -30.01
CA ALA A 733 8.40 -21.18 -29.47
C ALA A 733 7.34 -22.20 -29.86
N SER A 734 7.74 -23.47 -29.93
CA SER A 734 6.85 -24.59 -30.23
C SER A 734 7.30 -25.85 -29.52
N LYS A 735 6.32 -26.66 -29.08
CA LYS A 735 6.56 -28.02 -28.57
C LYS A 735 6.38 -29.11 -29.63
N ALA A 736 6.06 -28.71 -30.86
CA ALA A 736 5.83 -29.62 -31.96
C ALA A 736 7.14 -30.12 -32.59
N ASP A 737 7.03 -31.20 -33.37
CA ASP A 737 8.10 -31.60 -34.27
C ASP A 737 8.45 -30.45 -35.24
N PRO A 738 9.74 -30.19 -35.52
CA PRO A 738 10.16 -29.08 -36.39
C PRO A 738 9.45 -29.03 -37.76
N SER A 739 9.00 -30.17 -38.29
CA SER A 739 8.25 -30.22 -39.55
C SER A 739 6.88 -29.52 -39.52
N LYS A 740 6.38 -29.15 -38.34
CA LYS A 740 5.12 -28.42 -38.14
C LYS A 740 5.32 -26.94 -37.78
N ASN A 741 6.56 -26.48 -37.77
CA ASN A 741 6.93 -25.13 -37.42
C ASN A 741 7.40 -24.42 -38.68
N ARG A 742 6.65 -23.41 -39.13
CA ARG A 742 6.95 -22.66 -40.35
C ARG A 742 6.81 -21.17 -40.11
N LEU A 743 7.88 -20.43 -40.34
CA LEU A 743 7.90 -18.95 -40.35
C LEU A 743 8.32 -18.47 -41.74
N ASP A 744 7.43 -17.74 -42.42
CA ASP A 744 7.64 -17.19 -43.75
C ASP A 744 7.56 -15.66 -43.71
N THR A 745 8.72 -15.00 -43.79
CA THR A 745 8.85 -13.54 -43.65
C THR A 745 9.67 -12.94 -44.80
N GLY A 746 9.49 -11.65 -45.07
CA GLY A 746 10.35 -10.94 -46.03
C GLY A 746 11.79 -10.87 -45.51
N THR A 747 11.97 -10.30 -44.31
CA THR A 747 13.24 -10.25 -43.56
C THR A 747 12.98 -10.54 -42.08
N ILE A 748 14.05 -10.86 -41.33
CA ILE A 748 13.99 -11.07 -39.88
C ILE A 748 15.07 -10.26 -39.16
N GLY A 749 14.72 -9.63 -38.04
CA GLY A 749 15.62 -8.93 -37.16
C GLY A 749 15.49 -9.41 -35.72
N PHE A 750 16.60 -9.43 -34.98
CA PHE A 750 16.61 -9.88 -33.59
C PHE A 750 17.62 -9.12 -32.73
N THR A 751 17.24 -8.85 -31.49
CA THR A 751 18.05 -8.16 -30.48
C THR A 751 17.83 -8.83 -29.12
N ASP A 752 18.89 -9.08 -28.38
CA ASP A 752 18.81 -9.57 -27.01
C ASP A 752 18.62 -8.41 -26.01
N ILE A 753 18.09 -8.70 -24.82
CA ILE A 753 17.93 -7.73 -23.73
C ILE A 753 18.89 -8.07 -22.59
N GLU A 754 19.78 -7.13 -22.27
CA GLU A 754 20.66 -7.23 -21.11
C GLU A 754 19.91 -6.84 -19.83
N ASN A 755 19.83 -7.76 -18.88
CA ASN A 755 19.28 -7.52 -17.55
C ASN A 755 20.42 -7.26 -16.57
N LYS A 756 20.17 -6.38 -15.59
CA LYS A 756 21.15 -6.01 -14.57
C LYS A 756 20.49 -5.81 -13.21
N ALA A 757 21.25 -6.11 -12.17
CA ALA A 757 20.98 -5.74 -10.81
C ALA A 757 22.31 -5.26 -10.22
N GLU A 758 22.35 -4.04 -9.71
CA GLU A 758 23.55 -3.45 -9.12
C GLU A 758 23.19 -2.80 -7.78
N TYR A 759 24.10 -2.89 -6.82
CA TYR A 759 24.02 -2.09 -5.61
C TYR A 759 25.36 -1.56 -5.14
N ASP A 760 25.31 -0.41 -4.49
CA ASP A 760 26.43 0.27 -3.87
C ASP A 760 26.02 0.73 -2.47
N VAL A 761 26.69 0.20 -1.44
CA VAL A 761 26.50 0.60 -0.06
C VAL A 761 27.83 1.11 0.48
N SER A 762 27.86 2.39 0.84
CA SER A 762 29.00 3.01 1.51
C SER A 762 28.58 3.61 2.84
N SER A 763 29.18 3.11 3.91
CA SER A 763 29.03 3.60 5.28
C SER A 763 30.39 4.02 5.82
N ILE A 764 30.49 5.27 6.27
CA ILE A 764 31.66 5.76 6.99
C ILE A 764 31.21 6.26 8.35
N SER A 765 31.76 5.68 9.41
CA SER A 765 31.58 6.19 10.75
C SER A 765 32.91 6.30 11.46
N GLY A 766 33.09 7.34 12.26
CA GLY A 766 34.28 7.51 13.07
C GLY A 766 33.98 8.31 14.31
N SER A 767 34.69 7.98 15.38
CA SER A 767 34.65 8.70 16.64
C SER A 767 36.06 9.10 17.04
N VAL A 768 36.30 10.40 17.23
CA VAL A 768 37.57 10.91 17.75
C VAL A 768 37.33 11.39 19.16
N GLY A 769 37.96 10.75 20.13
CA GLY A 769 38.03 11.19 21.52
C GLY A 769 39.38 11.81 21.85
N VAL A 770 39.39 12.73 22.81
CA VAL A 770 40.60 13.16 23.53
C VAL A 770 40.32 13.03 25.01
N SER A 771 41.25 12.50 25.78
CA SER A 771 41.15 12.39 27.24
C SER A 771 42.43 12.90 27.91
N LYS A 772 42.31 13.51 29.09
CA LYS A 772 43.45 14.08 29.83
C LYS A 772 43.65 13.37 31.18
N GLY A 773 44.63 12.46 31.27
CA GLY A 773 44.91 11.70 32.50
C GLY A 773 45.45 12.53 33.68
N LEU A 774 45.29 12.04 34.91
CA LEU A 774 45.88 12.65 36.11
C LEU A 774 47.41 12.45 36.12
N GLY A 775 48.17 13.55 36.10
CA GLY A 775 49.63 13.54 36.29
C GLY A 775 50.49 13.57 35.01
N SER A 776 49.90 13.44 33.81
CA SER A 776 50.60 13.63 32.53
C SER A 776 50.23 15.00 31.92
N GLY A 777 51.22 15.85 31.62
CA GLY A 777 51.02 17.21 31.10
C GLY A 777 50.47 17.33 29.67
N GLY A 778 49.94 16.26 29.07
CA GLY A 778 49.47 16.22 27.68
C GLY A 778 48.09 15.59 27.51
N PHE A 779 47.39 15.98 26.43
CA PHE A 779 46.17 15.31 25.97
C PHE A 779 46.54 13.99 25.28
N SER A 780 45.90 12.88 25.66
CA SER A 780 46.01 11.61 24.93
C SER A 780 44.80 11.46 23.99
N PRO A 781 45.01 11.36 22.66
CA PRO A 781 43.93 11.04 21.74
C PRO A 781 43.44 9.61 21.97
N THR A 782 42.13 9.43 22.11
CA THR A 782 41.44 8.15 22.02
C THR A 782 40.72 8.10 20.67
N SER A 783 41.45 7.76 19.60
CA SER A 783 40.84 7.60 18.28
C SER A 783 40.15 6.24 18.19
N GLY A 784 38.83 6.21 17.97
CA GLY A 784 38.22 5.08 17.28
C GLY A 784 38.69 5.12 15.84
N GLN A 785 39.20 4.01 15.31
CA GLN A 785 39.53 3.95 13.88
C GLN A 785 38.24 4.22 13.08
N PRO A 786 38.27 5.06 12.03
CA PRO A 786 37.13 5.22 11.16
C PRO A 786 36.81 3.85 10.54
N THR A 787 35.59 3.36 10.76
CA THR A 787 35.08 2.18 10.10
C THR A 787 34.49 2.64 8.77
N ILE A 788 35.18 2.26 7.69
CA ILE A 788 34.68 2.40 6.33
C ILE A 788 34.18 1.01 5.93
N TYR A 789 32.90 0.92 5.66
CA TYR A 789 32.28 -0.23 5.03
C TYR A 789 31.88 0.22 3.64
N ASP A 790 32.47 -0.40 2.62
CA ASP A 790 32.15 -0.16 1.23
C ASP A 790 31.91 -1.52 0.60
N HIS A 791 30.72 -1.71 0.06
CA HIS A 791 30.32 -2.97 -0.54
C HIS A 791 29.41 -2.72 -1.72
N ASN A 792 29.83 -3.24 -2.85
CA ASN A 792 29.09 -3.27 -4.09
C ASN A 792 28.97 -4.72 -4.58
N ASP A 793 27.92 -5.01 -5.31
CA ASP A 793 27.75 -6.26 -6.04
C ASP A 793 26.92 -6.00 -7.31
N GLU A 794 27.16 -6.81 -8.33
CA GLU A 794 26.52 -6.71 -9.63
C GLU A 794 26.17 -8.11 -10.14
N ALA A 795 24.96 -8.28 -10.64
CA ALA A 795 24.52 -9.48 -11.33
C ALA A 795 23.87 -9.09 -12.66
N SER A 796 24.14 -9.87 -13.70
CA SER A 796 23.53 -9.68 -15.01
C SER A 796 23.21 -11.01 -15.67
N ASN A 797 22.21 -10.99 -16.54
CA ASN A 797 21.94 -12.07 -17.48
C ASN A 797 21.32 -11.50 -18.75
N ILE A 798 21.08 -12.35 -19.73
CA ILE A 798 20.53 -11.95 -21.03
C ILE A 798 19.18 -12.64 -21.22
N THR A 799 18.21 -11.90 -21.73
CA THR A 799 16.99 -12.45 -22.31
C THR A 799 17.16 -12.46 -23.82
N HIS A 800 17.29 -13.66 -24.38
CA HIS A 800 17.61 -13.87 -25.78
C HIS A 800 16.36 -13.77 -26.66
N ALA A 801 16.57 -13.31 -27.89
CA ALA A 801 15.61 -13.52 -28.98
C ALA A 801 15.84 -14.92 -29.59
N ALA A 802 14.78 -15.72 -29.70
CA ALA A 802 14.90 -17.10 -30.21
C ALA A 802 13.67 -17.59 -30.99
N ILE A 803 13.88 -18.52 -31.91
CA ILE A 803 12.80 -19.23 -32.61
C ILE A 803 13.00 -20.74 -32.49
N SER A 804 11.94 -21.51 -32.24
CA SER A 804 12.10 -22.97 -32.17
C SER A 804 12.51 -23.55 -33.53
N ASP A 805 13.13 -24.73 -33.53
CA ASP A 805 13.50 -25.44 -34.75
C ASP A 805 12.31 -25.61 -35.70
N GLY A 806 12.54 -25.36 -36.99
CA GLY A 806 11.52 -25.43 -38.03
C GLY A 806 11.98 -24.91 -39.40
N GLU A 807 11.03 -24.75 -40.32
CA GLU A 807 11.25 -24.12 -41.61
C GLU A 807 11.20 -22.58 -41.47
N LEU A 808 12.35 -21.91 -41.64
CA LEU A 808 12.46 -20.46 -41.74
C LEU A 808 12.67 -20.05 -43.20
N ILE A 809 11.70 -19.35 -43.78
CA ILE A 809 11.75 -18.83 -45.15
C ILE A 809 11.96 -17.33 -45.09
N ILE A 810 13.08 -16.87 -45.67
CA ILE A 810 13.40 -15.45 -45.87
C ILE A 810 13.25 -15.14 -47.36
N ARG A 811 12.21 -14.39 -47.72
CA ARG A 811 11.88 -14.10 -49.13
C ARG A 811 12.77 -13.01 -49.73
N ASP A 812 13.12 -11.99 -48.95
CA ASP A 812 13.94 -10.85 -49.40
C ASP A 812 15.40 -11.00 -48.94
N GLN A 813 16.08 -12.07 -49.40
CA GLN A 813 17.47 -12.37 -49.00
C GLN A 813 18.44 -11.21 -49.26
N ASP A 814 18.25 -10.45 -50.35
CA ASP A 814 19.08 -9.29 -50.69
C ASP A 814 18.94 -8.11 -49.70
N LYS A 815 17.87 -8.09 -48.90
CA LYS A 815 17.60 -7.06 -47.88
C LYS A 815 17.85 -7.55 -46.45
N GLN A 816 18.17 -8.83 -46.27
CA GLN A 816 18.50 -9.41 -44.96
C GLN A 816 19.89 -8.93 -44.52
N THR A 817 19.95 -8.13 -43.46
CA THR A 817 21.20 -7.50 -42.98
C THR A 817 21.88 -8.26 -41.85
N GLN A 818 21.12 -8.91 -40.96
CA GLN A 818 21.64 -9.74 -39.86
C GLN A 818 21.87 -11.18 -40.33
N ASP A 819 22.94 -11.82 -39.86
CA ASP A 819 23.23 -13.22 -40.15
C ASP A 819 22.22 -14.12 -39.41
N ILE A 820 21.43 -14.87 -40.15
CA ILE A 820 20.39 -15.74 -39.62
C ILE A 820 20.99 -16.82 -38.69
N ASN A 821 22.26 -17.19 -38.88
CA ASN A 821 22.93 -18.17 -38.02
C ASN A 821 23.19 -17.66 -36.58
N GLU A 822 23.09 -16.34 -36.35
CA GLU A 822 23.21 -15.75 -35.01
C GLU A 822 21.88 -15.79 -34.24
N LEU A 823 20.76 -16.11 -34.90
CA LEU A 823 19.46 -16.27 -34.24
C LEU A 823 19.46 -17.55 -33.40
N SER A 824 19.14 -17.43 -32.10
CA SER A 824 19.06 -18.58 -31.22
C SER A 824 17.89 -19.50 -31.59
N HIS A 825 18.13 -20.81 -31.51
CA HIS A 825 17.09 -21.83 -31.60
C HIS A 825 16.69 -22.44 -30.26
N ASP A 826 17.34 -22.03 -29.17
CA ASP A 826 17.04 -22.49 -27.81
C ASP A 826 15.98 -21.60 -27.17
N THR A 827 14.71 -21.88 -27.47
CA THR A 827 13.59 -21.15 -26.88
C THR A 827 13.33 -21.52 -25.41
N GLU A 828 13.79 -22.68 -24.94
CA GLU A 828 13.55 -23.12 -23.56
C GLU A 828 14.44 -22.37 -22.56
N ASN A 829 15.68 -22.08 -22.95
CA ASN A 829 16.64 -21.34 -22.11
C ASN A 829 16.83 -19.89 -22.56
N ALA A 830 15.97 -19.38 -23.45
CA ALA A 830 16.03 -18.00 -23.94
C ALA A 830 15.81 -16.95 -22.83
N HIS A 831 15.19 -17.35 -21.71
CA HIS A 831 14.93 -16.45 -20.60
C HIS A 831 15.22 -17.09 -19.25
N SER A 832 15.76 -16.29 -18.34
CA SER A 832 15.86 -16.60 -16.92
C SER A 832 15.66 -15.33 -16.12
N LYS A 833 14.72 -15.30 -15.18
CA LYS A 833 14.48 -14.12 -14.34
C LYS A 833 15.72 -13.81 -13.48
N LEU A 834 16.23 -12.59 -13.58
CA LEU A 834 17.29 -12.11 -12.71
C LEU A 834 16.72 -11.87 -11.32
N LYS A 835 17.28 -12.52 -10.29
CA LYS A 835 16.82 -12.33 -8.90
C LYS A 835 17.27 -10.95 -8.39
N PRO A 836 16.41 -10.21 -7.67
CA PRO A 836 16.86 -9.02 -6.94
C PRO A 836 17.98 -9.41 -5.97
N ILE A 837 19.01 -8.57 -5.88
CA ILE A 837 20.14 -8.83 -4.98
C ILE A 837 19.73 -8.55 -3.50
N PHE A 838 18.71 -7.72 -3.29
CA PHE A 838 18.01 -7.55 -2.03
C PHE A 838 16.58 -8.09 -2.13
N ASN A 839 16.25 -9.17 -1.42
CA ASN A 839 14.85 -9.53 -1.15
C ASN A 839 14.24 -8.72 0.00
#